data_AF-B0X6H2-F1
#
_entry.id   AF-B0X6H2-F1
#
_cell.length_a   1.000
_cell.length_b   1.000
_cell.length_c   1.000
_cell.angle_alpha   90.00
_cell.angle_beta   90.00
_cell.angle_gamma   90.00
#
_symmetry.space_group_name_H-M   'P 1'
#
loop_
_entity.id
_entity.type
_entity.pdbx_description
1 polymer ?
#
loop_
_entity_poly.entity_id
_entity_poly.type
_entity_poly.pdbx_seq_one_letter_code
_entity_poly.pdbx_strand_id
1 'polypeptide(L)'
;MIVIVIANANRQICLSDECLRSAAGLKQIMNRNVDPCDDFYEYVCGNWAEDRTERDDGNGWMQERQLKIYRNIRAHLERDAKRFDPKPVAQAKVMYRSCLGSVIPVALVQYPFYYRGLEALNYGAIGTVLGHELTHGFDSNGRFFDKFGNMRTWWSAQTHREYETRANCLVEQYNSYSLPEGFVNGTRTLGENIADNGGVREALRAYQAFVKRHGPEPTLPGFDDFSHEQLFFISFANLWCSTLTPARAKALLSGDAHSPGKFRVRGTVSNMPEFSEAFRCAPGTAMNPARKCRVWCRYALIPLVLFLTILVIYVIFDYPPEPPPFCATAACIRTGWNLKQSMNLQVKPCDDFYSYVCGGNWTKPSDKRKPGNEWQNLLAENVSQSEPKPVHQAKQMFNACTDRGNRIVEGYSKLEGYYKRFGLPTIPTVLKRSEGWAVEEDLPFDWVNSAAQIRRSLGLNVFIGIDAADTNQLVLGYPDLPKGWDYPQDSDQIELYIWGVVSTFLLRHRFSHVGLESDCADQVHQLMGPAISYMVIAANNPDNASVEVMLQRVRPELKQTILAIDWMDAPSRNGSLTMINAKIEVLERVLNASKLELYYRELDVGGNNLENWINGLGFVSVNKLKSWRSTSGSQWDPSATILQKPFRDLGLDSLNLGSLGVTLISELLSGLANSSSWSNRTNQAYAHLATCSEDNRFELDAVGLILAMQVFKQTEETEQPLPGEFFTAQQAFFISYGWQTCNGDRGERSKSRVNNVVRNFEPFSEAFECSAGSPMNPEEKCGVWN
;
A
#
# COMPACT_ATOMS: atom_id res chain seq x y z
N MET A 1 -40.17 -24.80 41.74
CA MET A 1 -38.73 -24.52 41.89
C MET A 1 -37.98 -25.32 40.84
N ILE A 2 -37.65 -24.69 39.70
CA ILE A 2 -36.78 -25.29 38.69
C ILE A 2 -35.37 -24.81 39.01
N VAL A 3 -34.55 -25.70 39.57
CA VAL A 3 -33.12 -25.48 39.72
C VAL A 3 -32.52 -25.67 38.33
N ILE A 4 -32.21 -24.56 37.66
CA ILE A 4 -31.40 -24.59 36.44
C ILE A 4 -29.96 -24.86 36.90
N VAL A 5 -29.54 -26.13 36.82
CA VAL A 5 -28.12 -26.48 36.82
C VAL A 5 -27.59 -26.03 35.46
N ILE A 6 -26.97 -24.86 35.42
CA ILE A 6 -26.17 -24.45 34.26
C ILE A 6 -25.01 -25.44 34.20
N ALA A 7 -25.05 -26.34 33.22
CA ALA A 7 -23.93 -27.20 32.91
C ALA A 7 -22.70 -26.32 32.65
N ASN A 8 -21.64 -26.56 33.44
CA ASN A 8 -20.36 -25.87 33.34
C ASN A 8 -19.86 -25.98 31.89
N ALA A 9 -19.73 -24.84 31.20
CA ALA A 9 -19.03 -24.80 29.93
C ALA A 9 -17.62 -25.35 30.17
N ASN A 10 -17.24 -26.36 29.39
CA ASN A 10 -15.96 -27.05 29.48
C ASN A 10 -14.82 -26.01 29.36
N ARG A 11 -14.28 -25.50 30.47
CA ARG A 11 -13.18 -24.52 30.46
C ARG A 11 -11.92 -25.22 29.98
N GLN A 12 -11.61 -25.05 28.70
CA GLN A 12 -10.40 -25.61 28.11
C GLN A 12 -9.18 -24.93 28.75
N ILE A 13 -8.29 -25.71 29.36
CA ILE A 13 -7.05 -25.22 29.98
C ILE A 13 -5.97 -25.13 28.89
N CYS A 14 -5.22 -24.02 28.85
CA CYS A 14 -4.12 -23.86 27.92
C CYS A 14 -2.88 -24.64 28.37
N LEU A 15 -2.58 -25.76 27.72
CA LEU A 15 -1.44 -26.63 28.07
C LEU A 15 -0.23 -26.46 27.14
N SER A 16 -0.18 -25.38 26.36
CA SER A 16 0.99 -25.10 25.54
C SER A 16 2.20 -24.76 26.43
N ASP A 17 3.40 -25.00 25.90
CA ASP A 17 4.66 -24.68 26.59
C ASP A 17 4.72 -23.22 27.05
N GLU A 18 4.17 -22.31 26.25
CA GLU A 18 4.13 -20.88 26.52
C GLU A 18 3.17 -20.56 27.69
N CYS A 19 2.01 -21.23 27.74
CA CYS A 19 1.05 -21.09 28.82
C CYS A 19 1.60 -21.64 30.13
N LEU A 20 2.24 -22.82 30.11
CA LEU A 20 2.86 -23.42 31.29
C LEU A 20 4.01 -22.55 31.84
N ARG A 21 4.88 -22.02 30.94
CA ARG A 21 5.98 -21.12 31.33
C ARG A 21 5.47 -19.79 31.88
N SER A 22 4.46 -19.20 31.25
CA SER A 22 3.88 -17.92 31.71
C SER A 22 3.17 -18.09 33.05
N ALA A 23 2.42 -19.18 33.23
CA ALA A 23 1.78 -19.52 34.49
C ALA A 23 2.81 -19.70 35.62
N ALA A 24 3.84 -20.51 35.40
CA ALA A 24 4.90 -20.74 36.38
C ALA A 24 5.59 -19.44 36.78
N GLY A 25 5.99 -18.62 35.79
CA GLY A 25 6.68 -17.35 36.02
C GLY A 25 5.83 -16.33 36.78
N LEU A 26 4.54 -16.19 36.46
CA LEU A 26 3.65 -15.29 37.19
C LEU A 26 3.41 -15.77 38.63
N LYS A 27 3.21 -17.08 38.82
CA LYS A 27 2.92 -17.64 40.15
C LYS A 27 4.08 -17.49 41.13
N GLN A 28 5.31 -17.47 40.62
CA GLN A 28 6.53 -17.33 41.41
C GLN A 28 6.72 -15.92 41.98
N ILE A 29 6.32 -14.89 41.25
CA ILE A 29 6.62 -13.48 41.59
C ILE A 29 5.46 -12.75 42.29
N MET A 30 4.22 -13.25 42.13
CA MET A 30 3.02 -12.60 42.66
C MET A 30 2.91 -12.79 44.17
N ASN A 31 2.68 -11.68 44.88
CA ASN A 31 2.38 -11.68 46.31
C ASN A 31 0.85 -11.58 46.52
N ARG A 32 0.19 -12.74 46.60
CA ARG A 32 -1.27 -12.82 46.78
C ARG A 32 -1.77 -12.39 48.18
N ASN A 33 -0.88 -12.03 49.11
CA ASN A 33 -1.25 -11.53 50.44
C ASN A 33 -1.56 -10.03 50.46
N VAL A 34 -1.26 -9.32 49.37
CA VAL A 34 -1.55 -7.90 49.23
C VAL A 34 -2.84 -7.71 48.44
N ASP A 35 -3.67 -6.75 48.84
CA ASP A 35 -4.87 -6.43 48.08
C ASP A 35 -4.48 -5.68 46.78
N PRO A 36 -4.86 -6.16 45.58
CA PRO A 36 -4.58 -5.48 44.32
C PRO A 36 -5.17 -4.06 44.25
N CYS A 37 -6.16 -3.73 45.07
CA CYS A 37 -6.78 -2.41 45.15
C CYS A 37 -6.00 -1.41 46.03
N ASP A 38 -5.06 -1.89 46.86
CA ASP A 38 -4.19 -1.08 47.71
C ASP A 38 -2.83 -0.82 47.05
N ASP A 39 -2.16 -1.87 46.58
CA ASP A 39 -0.89 -1.75 45.83
C ASP A 39 -0.79 -2.85 44.77
N PHE A 40 -1.29 -2.55 43.57
CA PHE A 40 -1.27 -3.50 42.46
C PHE A 40 0.15 -3.88 42.01
N TYR A 41 1.13 -2.98 42.16
CA TYR A 41 2.52 -3.31 41.84
C TYR A 41 3.06 -4.35 42.81
N GLU A 42 2.81 -4.18 44.11
CA GLU A 42 3.22 -5.14 45.14
C GLU A 42 2.49 -6.47 44.99
N TYR A 43 1.20 -6.46 44.66
CA TYR A 43 0.44 -7.68 44.37
C TYR A 43 1.09 -8.53 43.26
N VAL A 44 1.57 -7.89 42.19
CA VAL A 44 2.15 -8.59 41.04
C VAL A 44 3.64 -8.89 41.21
N CYS A 45 4.39 -8.01 41.88
CA CYS A 45 5.86 -8.03 41.93
C CYS A 45 6.43 -8.28 43.34
N GLY A 46 5.63 -8.46 44.38
CA GLY A 46 6.10 -8.46 45.78
C GLY A 46 7.12 -9.55 46.11
N ASN A 47 7.04 -10.72 45.46
CA ASN A 47 8.00 -11.80 45.67
C ASN A 47 9.19 -11.74 44.69
N TRP A 48 9.28 -10.70 43.86
CA TRP A 48 10.31 -10.55 42.84
C TRP A 48 11.75 -10.63 43.39
N ALA A 49 11.97 -10.10 44.59
CA ALA A 49 13.29 -10.08 45.22
C ALA A 49 13.72 -11.44 45.80
N GLU A 50 12.76 -12.28 46.22
CA GLU A 50 13.02 -13.57 46.87
C GLU A 50 13.41 -14.66 45.87
N ASP A 51 13.01 -14.52 44.60
CA ASP A 51 13.32 -15.45 43.52
C ASP A 51 14.81 -15.41 43.06
N ARG A 52 15.62 -14.47 43.58
CA ARG A 52 16.99 -14.28 43.13
C ARG A 52 17.97 -14.06 44.27
N THR A 53 18.39 -15.16 44.88
CA THR A 53 19.65 -15.21 45.64
C THR A 53 20.84 -15.07 44.67
N GLU A 54 21.69 -14.06 44.92
CA GLU A 54 23.03 -13.87 44.35
C GLU A 54 23.14 -13.49 42.85
N ARG A 55 23.05 -12.19 42.55
CA ARG A 55 24.10 -11.45 41.82
C ARG A 55 23.85 -9.94 41.83
N ASP A 56 24.92 -9.25 42.17
CA ASP A 56 25.06 -7.84 42.49
C ASP A 56 25.08 -6.97 41.21
N ASP A 57 23.92 -6.44 40.80
CA ASP A 57 23.75 -5.13 40.14
C ASP A 57 22.26 -4.85 39.89
N GLY A 58 21.64 -4.02 40.76
CA GLY A 58 20.20 -3.68 40.81
C GLY A 58 19.55 -3.15 39.53
N ASN A 59 19.42 -4.02 38.54
CA ASN A 59 18.77 -3.81 37.26
C ASN A 59 17.40 -4.51 37.31
N GLY A 60 16.32 -3.87 36.86
CA GLY A 60 15.00 -4.52 36.74
C GLY A 60 15.01 -5.64 35.70
N TRP A 61 14.01 -6.52 35.65
CA TRP A 61 13.91 -7.61 34.65
C TRP A 61 14.15 -7.11 33.21
N MET A 62 13.47 -6.01 32.88
CA MET A 62 13.57 -5.30 31.62
C MET A 62 15.01 -4.84 31.39
N GLN A 63 15.63 -4.11 32.33
CA GLN A 63 17.00 -3.65 32.19
C GLN A 63 18.05 -4.76 32.29
N GLU A 64 17.89 -5.85 33.02
CA GLU A 64 18.87 -6.95 33.09
C GLU A 64 18.93 -7.72 31.79
N ARG A 65 17.76 -8.07 31.24
CA ARG A 65 17.67 -8.80 29.97
C ARG A 65 18.05 -7.89 28.81
N GLN A 66 17.59 -6.63 28.83
CA GLN A 66 18.10 -5.61 27.93
C GLN A 66 19.61 -5.41 28.09
N LEU A 67 20.18 -5.18 29.28
CA LEU A 67 21.61 -4.92 29.47
C LEU A 67 22.48 -6.13 29.17
N LYS A 68 22.05 -7.37 29.41
CA LYS A 68 22.85 -8.54 29.03
C LYS A 68 22.92 -8.70 27.50
N ILE A 69 21.82 -8.41 26.82
CA ILE A 69 21.72 -8.44 25.36
C ILE A 69 22.40 -7.21 24.76
N TYR A 70 22.16 -6.01 25.27
CA TYR A 70 22.78 -4.76 24.86
C TYR A 70 24.24 -4.67 25.27
N ARG A 71 24.74 -5.19 26.39
CA ARG A 71 26.20 -5.21 26.66
C ARG A 71 26.91 -6.10 25.65
N ASN A 72 26.32 -7.25 25.30
CA ASN A 72 26.85 -8.12 24.26
C ASN A 72 26.76 -7.45 22.88
N ILE A 73 25.59 -6.92 22.51
CA ILE A 73 25.37 -6.24 21.23
C ILE A 73 26.21 -4.96 21.15
N ARG A 74 26.18 -4.06 22.14
CA ARG A 74 27.02 -2.86 22.26
C ARG A 74 28.51 -3.18 22.20
N ALA A 75 29.01 -4.17 22.92
CA ALA A 75 30.41 -4.57 22.81
C ALA A 75 30.78 -5.08 21.40
N HIS A 76 29.81 -5.60 20.63
CA HIS A 76 29.99 -5.96 19.23
C HIS A 76 29.78 -4.77 18.29
N LEU A 77 28.92 -3.82 18.64
CA LEU A 77 28.53 -2.66 17.85
C LEU A 77 29.48 -1.45 18.02
N GLU A 78 30.15 -1.32 19.17
CA GLU A 78 31.17 -0.29 19.47
C GLU A 78 32.55 -0.64 18.89
N ARG A 79 32.79 -1.91 18.57
CA ARG A 79 33.99 -2.35 17.85
C ARG A 79 33.90 -1.90 16.39
N ASP A 80 35.00 -1.39 15.84
CA ASP A 80 35.03 -0.98 14.44
C ASP A 80 34.64 -2.15 13.51
N ALA A 81 33.90 -1.81 12.45
CA ALA A 81 33.48 -2.78 11.45
C ALA A 81 34.72 -3.38 10.79
N LYS A 82 34.86 -4.71 10.86
CA LYS A 82 35.97 -5.45 10.23
C LYS A 82 35.60 -5.82 8.80
N ARG A 83 36.61 -5.99 7.96
CA ARG A 83 36.48 -6.32 6.52
C ARG A 83 35.65 -7.58 6.21
N PHE A 84 35.56 -8.51 7.17
CA PHE A 84 34.82 -9.76 7.04
C PHE A 84 33.50 -9.78 7.83
N ASP A 85 33.12 -8.67 8.47
CA ASP A 85 31.80 -8.57 9.07
C ASP A 85 30.75 -8.60 7.94
N PRO A 86 29.69 -9.42 8.04
CA PRO A 86 28.61 -9.43 7.07
C PRO A 86 28.05 -8.01 6.90
N LYS A 87 27.77 -7.59 5.65
CA LYS A 87 27.34 -6.22 5.32
C LYS A 87 26.20 -5.67 6.23
N PRO A 88 25.17 -6.45 6.60
CA PRO A 88 24.14 -6.01 7.55
C PRO A 88 24.67 -5.77 8.97
N VAL A 89 25.67 -6.53 9.41
CA VAL A 89 26.34 -6.35 10.70
C VAL A 89 27.21 -5.11 10.67
N ALA A 90 27.99 -4.88 9.60
CA ALA A 90 28.76 -3.64 9.42
C ALA A 90 27.86 -2.39 9.37
N GLN A 91 26.71 -2.48 8.67
CA GLN A 91 25.71 -1.41 8.64
C GLN A 91 25.04 -1.20 10.00
N ALA A 92 24.75 -2.26 10.77
CA ALA A 92 24.21 -2.14 12.13
C ALA A 92 25.20 -1.47 13.10
N LYS A 93 26.52 -1.70 12.96
CA LYS A 93 27.57 -1.01 13.74
C LYS A 93 27.60 0.49 13.43
N VAL A 94 27.51 0.84 12.15
CA VAL A 94 27.46 2.24 11.68
C VAL A 94 26.15 2.91 12.09
N MET A 95 25.01 2.21 11.94
CA MET A 95 23.68 2.68 12.32
C MET A 95 23.53 2.84 13.83
N TYR A 96 24.14 1.98 14.65
CA TYR A 96 24.14 2.12 16.12
C TYR A 96 24.84 3.41 16.58
N ARG A 97 25.93 3.82 15.90
CA ARG A 97 26.55 5.14 16.12
C ARG A 97 25.65 6.30 15.66
N SER A 98 24.65 6.05 14.81
CA SER A 98 23.69 7.04 14.29
C SER A 98 22.30 7.00 14.95
N CYS A 99 21.95 5.95 15.72
CA CYS A 99 20.59 5.59 16.16
C CYS A 99 20.29 5.99 17.62
N LEU A 100 20.35 7.29 17.93
CA LEU A 100 19.83 7.83 19.19
C LEU A 100 18.34 8.27 19.06
N GLY A 101 17.50 7.52 18.32
CA GLY A 101 16.06 7.76 18.13
C GLY A 101 15.20 6.48 18.20
N SER A 102 13.91 6.59 18.54
CA SER A 102 13.02 5.51 19.03
C SER A 102 12.77 4.35 18.04
N VAL A 103 13.06 3.12 18.48
CA VAL A 103 12.98 1.87 17.73
C VAL A 103 12.34 0.81 18.62
N ILE A 104 11.36 0.04 18.14
CA ILE A 104 10.92 -1.20 18.81
C ILE A 104 11.86 -2.32 18.36
N PRO A 105 12.77 -2.80 19.22
CA PRO A 105 13.71 -3.84 18.82
C PRO A 105 12.95 -5.13 18.55
N VAL A 106 13.37 -5.88 17.52
CA VAL A 106 12.84 -7.23 17.24
C VAL A 106 12.97 -8.18 18.45
N ALA A 107 13.87 -7.89 19.40
CA ALA A 107 13.98 -8.63 20.65
C ALA A 107 12.76 -8.48 21.58
N LEU A 108 11.95 -7.42 21.44
CA LEU A 108 10.71 -7.22 22.20
C LEU A 108 9.53 -8.01 21.64
N VAL A 109 9.60 -8.53 20.40
CA VAL A 109 8.56 -9.41 19.84
C VAL A 109 8.86 -10.89 20.06
N GLN A 110 9.59 -11.20 21.13
CA GLN A 110 9.95 -12.56 21.54
C GLN A 110 9.58 -12.78 23.01
N TYR A 111 9.52 -14.04 23.44
CA TYR A 111 9.40 -14.36 24.86
C TYR A 111 10.57 -13.69 25.63
N PRO A 112 10.32 -13.02 26.77
CA PRO A 112 9.12 -13.06 27.62
C PRO A 112 8.04 -11.99 27.31
N PHE A 113 8.23 -11.13 26.31
CA PHE A 113 7.35 -9.99 26.01
C PHE A 113 6.18 -10.34 25.08
N TYR A 114 6.40 -11.30 24.19
CA TYR A 114 5.40 -11.84 23.27
C TYR A 114 5.44 -13.37 23.29
N TYR A 115 4.45 -14.03 22.69
CA TYR A 115 4.35 -15.49 22.65
C TYR A 115 4.20 -16.09 24.06
N ARG A 116 3.29 -15.50 24.87
CA ARG A 116 2.98 -15.90 26.26
C ARG A 116 1.82 -16.91 26.37
N GLY A 117 1.37 -17.46 25.24
CA GLY A 117 0.35 -18.51 25.15
C GLY A 117 -1.10 -18.00 25.14
N LEU A 118 -1.42 -16.96 25.90
CA LEU A 118 -2.70 -16.26 25.84
C LEU A 118 -2.55 -14.85 25.23
N GLU A 119 -3.53 -14.45 24.42
CA GLU A 119 -3.62 -13.10 23.89
C GLU A 119 -3.86 -12.08 24.99
N ALA A 120 -4.62 -12.39 26.04
CA ALA A 120 -4.70 -11.53 27.23
C ALA A 120 -3.31 -11.15 27.77
N LEU A 121 -2.39 -12.13 27.83
CA LEU A 121 -1.01 -11.91 28.27
C LEU A 121 -0.19 -11.16 27.21
N ASN A 122 -0.33 -11.47 25.92
CA ASN A 122 0.39 -10.79 24.85
C ASN A 122 -0.02 -9.31 24.73
N TYR A 123 -1.33 -9.02 24.75
CA TYR A 123 -1.84 -7.66 24.71
C TYR A 123 -1.49 -6.87 25.99
N GLY A 124 -1.50 -7.51 27.15
CA GLY A 124 -1.06 -6.90 28.41
C GLY A 124 0.45 -6.64 28.46
N ALA A 125 1.25 -7.45 27.78
CA ALA A 125 2.70 -7.26 27.64
C ALA A 125 3.03 -6.39 26.42
N ILE A 126 3.42 -7.01 25.30
CA ILE A 126 3.84 -6.28 24.09
C ILE A 126 2.77 -5.33 23.54
N GLY A 127 1.48 -5.65 23.70
CA GLY A 127 0.41 -4.76 23.25
C GLY A 127 0.45 -3.39 23.94
N THR A 128 0.72 -3.35 25.25
CA THR A 128 0.85 -2.10 26.02
C THR A 128 2.11 -1.32 25.63
N VAL A 129 3.21 -2.02 25.32
CA VAL A 129 4.44 -1.41 24.78
C VAL A 129 4.18 -0.79 23.41
N LEU A 130 3.50 -1.49 22.49
CA LEU A 130 3.15 -0.95 21.18
C LEU A 130 2.21 0.26 21.31
N GLY A 131 1.19 0.17 22.18
CA GLY A 131 0.30 1.29 22.45
C GLY A 131 1.03 2.50 23.05
N HIS A 132 2.03 2.26 23.90
CA HIS A 132 2.87 3.29 24.49
C HIS A 132 3.66 4.04 23.41
N GLU A 133 4.37 3.32 22.53
CA GLU A 133 5.13 3.91 21.44
C GLU A 133 4.24 4.69 20.44
N LEU A 134 3.04 4.18 20.16
CA LEU A 134 2.05 4.89 19.32
C LEU A 134 1.55 6.17 19.99
N THR A 135 1.44 6.19 21.32
CA THR A 135 0.96 7.35 22.07
C THR A 135 1.98 8.50 22.06
N HIS A 136 3.28 8.23 21.90
CA HIS A 136 4.29 9.28 21.75
C HIS A 136 4.00 10.23 20.60
N GLY A 137 3.32 9.79 19.52
CA GLY A 137 2.88 10.67 18.45
C GLY A 137 1.91 11.78 18.88
N PHE A 138 1.32 11.67 20.07
CA PHE A 138 0.33 12.62 20.63
C PHE A 138 0.68 13.07 22.07
N ASP A 139 1.89 12.76 22.55
CA ASP A 139 2.34 13.16 23.87
C ASP A 139 2.72 14.65 23.93
N SER A 140 3.33 15.09 25.05
CA SER A 140 3.71 16.48 25.27
C SER A 140 4.63 17.05 24.19
N ASN A 141 5.40 16.20 23.51
CA ASN A 141 6.33 16.55 22.45
C ASN A 141 5.76 16.20 21.07
N GLY A 142 5.24 14.99 20.88
CA GLY A 142 4.74 14.48 19.61
C GLY A 142 3.57 15.26 19.05
N ARG A 143 2.76 15.90 19.90
CA ARG A 143 1.65 16.78 19.46
C ARG A 143 2.08 17.90 18.51
N PHE A 144 3.34 18.30 18.53
CA PHE A 144 3.87 19.33 17.65
C PHE A 144 4.26 18.82 16.28
N PHE A 145 4.20 17.51 16.03
CA PHE A 145 4.58 16.89 14.78
C PHE A 145 3.33 16.40 14.05
N ASP A 146 3.22 16.72 12.76
CA ASP A 146 2.14 16.22 11.92
C ASP A 146 2.42 14.78 11.44
N LYS A 147 1.50 14.19 10.68
CA LYS A 147 1.62 12.83 10.14
C LYS A 147 2.86 12.57 9.27
N PHE A 148 3.58 13.62 8.86
CA PHE A 148 4.81 13.54 8.06
C PHE A 148 6.06 13.80 8.91
N GLY A 149 5.91 14.06 10.21
CA GLY A 149 7.01 14.40 11.12
C GLY A 149 7.47 15.85 11.02
N ASN A 150 6.69 16.75 10.39
CA ASN A 150 7.03 18.17 10.39
C ASN A 150 6.55 18.83 11.68
N MET A 151 7.38 19.69 12.27
CA MET A 151 6.99 20.47 13.43
C MET A 151 6.00 21.58 13.02
N ARG A 152 4.70 21.41 13.32
CA ARG A 152 3.61 22.34 12.97
C ARG A 152 2.52 22.32 14.05
N THR A 153 1.95 23.48 14.34
CA THR A 153 0.79 23.60 15.24
C THR A 153 -0.49 23.26 14.47
N TRP A 154 -0.90 22.00 14.50
CA TRP A 154 -2.09 21.51 13.77
C TRP A 154 -3.32 21.32 14.67
N TRP A 155 -3.16 21.38 15.99
CA TRP A 155 -4.28 21.41 16.93
C TRP A 155 -4.87 22.81 17.07
N SER A 156 -6.19 22.88 17.21
CA SER A 156 -6.85 24.15 17.53
C SER A 156 -6.35 24.69 18.88
N ALA A 157 -6.39 26.01 19.06
CA ALA A 157 -6.02 26.63 20.34
C ALA A 157 -6.87 26.09 21.52
N GLN A 158 -8.13 25.72 21.26
CA GLN A 158 -8.99 25.07 22.25
C GLN A 158 -8.45 23.67 22.61
N THR A 159 -8.14 22.84 21.61
CA THR A 159 -7.57 21.50 21.82
C THR A 159 -6.26 21.56 22.62
N HIS A 160 -5.38 22.52 22.32
CA HIS A 160 -4.15 22.72 23.08
C HIS A 160 -4.40 23.02 24.56
N ARG A 161 -5.30 23.98 24.88
CA ARG A 161 -5.65 24.31 26.28
C ARG A 161 -6.27 23.13 27.03
N GLU A 162 -7.18 22.43 26.37
CA GLU A 162 -7.85 21.25 26.89
C GLU A 162 -6.85 20.11 27.16
N TYR A 163 -5.90 19.90 26.25
CA TYR A 163 -4.83 18.94 26.42
C TYR A 163 -3.93 19.30 27.62
N GLU A 164 -3.46 20.54 27.70
CA GLU A 164 -2.57 20.99 28.78
C GLU A 164 -3.25 20.87 30.14
N THR A 165 -4.54 21.20 30.22
CA THR A 165 -5.33 21.02 31.44
C THR A 165 -5.36 19.55 31.88
N ARG A 166 -5.57 18.61 30.95
CA ARG A 166 -5.59 17.17 31.25
C ARG A 166 -4.20 16.61 31.56
N ALA A 167 -3.17 17.06 30.84
CA ALA A 167 -1.79 16.67 31.05
C ALA A 167 -1.28 17.14 32.43
N ASN A 168 -1.67 18.35 32.87
CA ASN A 168 -1.34 18.87 34.20
C ASN A 168 -1.91 18.01 35.33
N CYS A 169 -3.05 17.33 35.13
CA CYS A 169 -3.54 16.35 36.10
C CYS A 169 -2.50 15.25 36.35
N LEU A 170 -1.88 14.70 35.28
CA LEU A 170 -0.84 13.68 35.41
C LEU A 170 0.42 14.25 36.08
N VAL A 171 0.80 15.49 35.79
CA VAL A 171 1.92 16.16 36.49
C VAL A 171 1.66 16.20 38.00
N GLU A 172 0.48 16.69 38.41
CA GLU A 172 0.08 16.75 39.83
C GLU A 172 0.05 15.37 40.48
N GLN A 173 -0.54 14.38 39.80
CA GLN A 173 -0.62 13.01 40.29
C GLN A 173 0.78 12.43 40.53
N TYR A 174 1.66 12.50 39.53
CA TYR A 174 2.99 11.89 39.63
C TYR A 174 3.92 12.64 40.59
N ASN A 175 3.74 13.96 40.77
CA ASN A 175 4.46 14.71 41.81
C ASN A 175 4.16 14.24 43.24
N SER A 176 3.02 13.57 43.46
CA SER A 176 2.67 13.01 44.78
C SER A 176 3.40 11.70 45.10
N TYR A 177 4.03 11.06 44.12
CA TYR A 177 4.73 9.81 44.30
C TYR A 177 6.17 10.01 44.80
N SER A 178 6.58 9.19 45.77
CA SER A 178 7.91 9.29 46.39
C SER A 178 8.51 7.91 46.68
N LEU A 179 9.83 7.82 46.52
CA LEU A 179 10.67 6.80 47.15
C LEU A 179 11.40 7.44 48.35
N PRO A 180 12.04 6.66 49.24
CA PRO A 180 12.86 7.21 50.32
C PRO A 180 13.90 8.24 49.85
N GLU A 181 14.38 8.11 48.61
CA GLU A 181 15.40 8.95 47.99
C GLU A 181 14.85 10.25 47.36
N GLY A 182 13.52 10.43 47.28
CA GLY A 182 12.89 11.65 46.81
C GLY A 182 11.56 11.47 46.06
N PHE A 183 11.03 12.59 45.57
CA PHE A 183 9.77 12.64 44.82
C PHE A 183 9.99 12.48 43.32
N VAL A 184 9.02 11.86 42.65
CA VAL A 184 8.96 11.80 41.19
C VAL A 184 8.67 13.21 40.65
N ASN A 185 9.38 13.61 39.59
CA ASN A 185 9.10 14.87 38.90
C ASN A 185 8.11 14.61 37.76
N GLY A 186 6.83 14.90 38.01
CA GLY A 186 5.73 14.69 37.07
C GLY A 186 5.85 15.51 35.78
N THR A 187 6.51 16.67 35.81
CA THR A 187 6.75 17.50 34.61
C THR A 187 7.80 16.85 33.72
N ARG A 188 8.91 16.37 34.30
CA ARG A 188 9.98 15.70 33.55
C ARG A 188 9.49 14.39 32.93
N THR A 189 8.69 13.64 33.69
CA THR A 189 8.22 12.31 33.30
C THR A 189 6.93 12.34 32.48
N LEU A 190 6.43 13.54 32.13
CA LEU A 190 5.10 13.74 31.56
C LEU A 190 4.87 12.96 30.26
N GLY A 191 5.82 12.99 29.31
CA GLY A 191 5.68 12.29 28.03
C GLY A 191 5.48 10.79 28.22
N GLU A 192 6.33 10.17 29.04
CA GLU A 192 6.27 8.75 29.39
C GLU A 192 4.99 8.38 30.15
N ASN A 193 4.58 9.22 31.11
CA ASN A 193 3.38 8.99 31.91
C ASN A 193 2.11 9.07 31.04
N ILE A 194 2.06 9.99 30.07
CA ILE A 194 0.98 10.08 29.07
C ILE A 194 0.97 8.82 28.21
N ALA A 195 2.14 8.38 27.74
CA ALA A 195 2.30 7.20 26.90
C ALA A 195 1.87 5.91 27.62
N ASP A 196 2.20 5.73 28.90
CA ASP A 196 1.73 4.58 29.69
C ASP A 196 0.20 4.57 29.85
N ASN A 197 -0.38 5.72 30.22
CA ASN A 197 -1.82 5.86 30.45
C ASN A 197 -2.64 5.68 29.16
N GLY A 198 -2.11 6.15 28.02
CA GLY A 198 -2.71 5.94 26.70
C GLY A 198 -2.52 4.51 26.20
N GLY A 199 -1.28 4.03 26.23
CA GLY A 199 -0.87 2.76 25.64
C GLY A 199 -1.55 1.55 26.24
N VAL A 200 -1.65 1.47 27.57
CA VAL A 200 -2.40 0.39 28.24
C VAL A 200 -3.87 0.39 27.83
N ARG A 201 -4.46 1.57 27.67
CA ARG A 201 -5.88 1.69 27.34
C ARG A 201 -6.15 1.27 25.89
N GLU A 202 -5.30 1.66 24.95
CA GLU A 202 -5.44 1.22 23.56
C GLU A 202 -5.14 -0.28 23.41
N ALA A 203 -4.18 -0.82 24.16
CA ALA A 203 -3.92 -2.26 24.20
C ALA A 203 -5.10 -3.06 24.75
N LEU A 204 -5.74 -2.58 25.83
CA LEU A 204 -6.94 -3.22 26.40
C LEU A 204 -8.12 -3.20 25.41
N ARG A 205 -8.32 -2.08 24.69
CA ARG A 205 -9.35 -2.00 23.65
C ARG A 205 -9.07 -2.97 22.50
N ALA A 206 -7.81 -3.07 22.08
CA ALA A 206 -7.41 -3.99 21.03
C ALA A 206 -7.63 -5.44 21.46
N TYR A 207 -7.36 -5.76 22.73
CA TYR A 207 -7.67 -7.05 23.35
C TYR A 207 -9.18 -7.34 23.37
N GLN A 208 -10.01 -6.40 23.83
CA GLN A 208 -11.47 -6.55 23.82
C GLN A 208 -12.02 -6.75 22.40
N ALA A 209 -11.47 -6.05 21.40
CA ALA A 209 -11.81 -6.24 20.00
C ALA A 209 -11.32 -7.59 19.45
N PHE A 210 -10.23 -8.14 19.97
CA PHE A 210 -9.79 -9.50 19.67
C PHE A 210 -10.79 -10.53 20.21
N VAL A 211 -11.17 -10.45 21.49
CA VAL A 211 -12.14 -11.37 22.12
C VAL A 211 -13.50 -11.31 21.42
N LYS A 212 -13.98 -10.11 21.04
CA LYS A 212 -15.23 -9.96 20.28
C LYS A 212 -15.20 -10.69 18.93
N ARG A 213 -14.03 -10.80 18.30
CA ARG A 213 -13.86 -11.45 16.99
C ARG A 213 -13.60 -12.95 17.07
N HIS A 214 -12.92 -13.42 18.11
CA HIS A 214 -12.43 -14.80 18.20
C HIS A 214 -13.09 -15.63 19.30
N GLY A 215 -13.91 -15.01 20.15
CA GLY A 215 -14.52 -15.67 21.29
C GLY A 215 -13.63 -15.69 22.53
N PRO A 216 -14.09 -16.37 23.61
CA PRO A 216 -13.36 -16.46 24.87
C PRO A 216 -12.11 -17.32 24.75
N GLU A 217 -11.06 -16.93 25.48
CA GLU A 217 -9.79 -17.66 25.53
C GLU A 217 -9.81 -18.83 26.53
N PRO A 218 -8.92 -19.83 26.36
CA PRO A 218 -8.72 -20.88 27.36
C PRO A 218 -8.17 -20.32 28.68
N THR A 219 -8.34 -21.06 29.76
CA THR A 219 -7.86 -20.67 31.09
C THR A 219 -6.36 -20.91 31.22
N LEU A 220 -5.63 -19.99 31.86
CA LEU A 220 -4.21 -20.16 32.15
C LEU A 220 -4.03 -21.16 33.31
N PRO A 221 -3.20 -22.21 33.19
CA PRO A 221 -3.06 -23.24 34.22
C PRO A 221 -2.71 -22.68 35.60
N GLY A 222 -3.53 -22.97 36.62
CA GLY A 222 -3.29 -22.50 38.00
C GLY A 222 -3.65 -21.03 38.25
N PHE A 223 -4.38 -20.41 37.33
CA PHE A 223 -4.98 -19.07 37.42
C PHE A 223 -6.49 -19.13 37.13
N ASP A 224 -7.13 -20.24 37.50
CA ASP A 224 -8.55 -20.49 37.21
C ASP A 224 -9.50 -19.52 37.95
N ASP A 225 -8.96 -18.82 38.95
CA ASP A 225 -9.57 -17.76 39.74
C ASP A 225 -9.51 -16.37 39.08
N PHE A 226 -8.78 -16.20 37.97
CA PHE A 226 -8.63 -14.92 37.28
C PHE A 226 -9.44 -14.84 35.99
N SER A 227 -10.02 -13.66 35.72
CA SER A 227 -10.52 -13.32 34.39
C SER A 227 -9.36 -12.98 33.45
N HIS A 228 -9.60 -13.06 32.14
CA HIS A 228 -8.59 -12.69 31.17
C HIS A 228 -8.25 -11.19 31.21
N GLU A 229 -9.19 -10.32 31.57
CA GLU A 229 -8.91 -8.90 31.84
C GLU A 229 -8.00 -8.71 33.04
N GLN A 230 -8.18 -9.50 34.11
CA GLN A 230 -7.25 -9.49 35.24
C GLN A 230 -5.86 -9.99 34.82
N LEU A 231 -5.79 -11.05 34.02
CA LEU A 231 -4.52 -11.55 33.44
C LEU A 231 -3.84 -10.51 32.54
N PHE A 232 -4.61 -9.73 31.77
CA PHE A 232 -4.09 -8.60 30.99
C PHE A 232 -3.38 -7.58 31.89
N PHE A 233 -4.04 -7.14 32.98
CA PHE A 233 -3.45 -6.16 33.89
C PHE A 233 -2.25 -6.73 34.67
N ILE A 234 -2.31 -8.01 35.06
CA ILE A 234 -1.18 -8.71 35.70
C ILE A 234 0.00 -8.77 34.72
N SER A 235 -0.24 -9.09 33.45
CA SER A 235 0.77 -9.12 32.40
C SER A 235 1.41 -7.74 32.19
N PHE A 236 0.61 -6.68 32.19
CA PHE A 236 1.09 -5.29 32.13
C PHE A 236 1.99 -4.93 33.30
N ALA A 237 1.54 -5.17 34.53
CA ALA A 237 2.32 -4.84 35.72
C ALA A 237 3.62 -5.64 35.81
N ASN A 238 3.60 -6.90 35.34
CA ASN A 238 4.76 -7.77 35.31
C ASN A 238 5.94 -7.20 34.48
N LEU A 239 5.68 -6.38 33.46
CA LEU A 239 6.73 -5.71 32.68
C LEU A 239 7.63 -4.80 33.53
N TRP A 240 7.08 -4.26 34.61
CA TRP A 240 7.71 -3.20 35.40
C TRP A 240 8.33 -3.72 36.70
N CYS A 241 8.21 -5.02 37.00
CA CYS A 241 8.79 -5.62 38.20
C CYS A 241 10.31 -5.40 38.24
N SER A 242 10.76 -4.77 39.33
CA SER A 242 12.15 -4.37 39.53
C SER A 242 12.45 -4.17 41.01
N THR A 243 13.72 -4.37 41.35
CA THR A 243 14.34 -4.00 42.63
C THR A 243 15.31 -2.85 42.39
N LEU A 244 15.13 -1.75 43.12
CA LEU A 244 15.97 -0.55 42.98
C LEU A 244 16.93 -0.43 44.16
N THR A 245 18.21 -0.23 43.89
CA THR A 245 19.16 0.22 44.92
C THR A 245 18.93 1.70 45.21
N PRO A 246 19.25 2.19 46.42
CA PRO A 246 19.12 3.62 46.74
C PRO A 246 19.85 4.53 45.74
N ALA A 247 21.05 4.12 45.28
CA ALA A 247 21.79 4.87 44.27
C ALA A 247 21.05 4.95 42.92
N ARG A 248 20.44 3.85 42.46
CA ARG A 248 19.68 3.84 41.21
C ARG A 248 18.36 4.59 41.34
N ALA A 249 17.66 4.45 42.47
CA ALA A 249 16.45 5.21 42.79
C ALA A 249 16.72 6.73 42.73
N LYS A 250 17.78 7.18 43.40
CA LYS A 250 18.21 8.59 43.34
C LYS A 250 18.54 9.03 41.91
N ALA A 251 19.27 8.21 41.14
CA ALA A 251 19.61 8.53 39.76
C ALA A 251 18.35 8.68 38.88
N LEU A 252 17.38 7.77 39.00
CA LEU A 252 16.11 7.83 38.28
C LEU A 252 15.33 9.11 38.59
N LEU A 253 15.15 9.41 39.88
CA LEU A 253 14.41 10.60 40.33
C LEU A 253 15.10 11.90 39.93
N SER A 254 16.43 11.92 39.86
CA SER A 254 17.20 13.13 39.59
C SER A 254 17.32 13.52 38.11
N GLY A 255 17.29 12.56 37.17
CA GLY A 255 17.59 12.85 35.77
C GLY A 255 17.00 11.93 34.70
N ASP A 256 16.25 10.88 35.05
CA ASP A 256 15.60 10.03 34.04
C ASP A 256 14.28 10.65 33.57
N ALA A 257 13.95 10.46 32.29
CA ALA A 257 12.67 10.88 31.72
C ALA A 257 11.53 9.92 32.09
N HIS A 258 11.84 8.74 32.63
CA HIS A 258 10.86 7.75 33.05
C HIS A 258 10.61 7.77 34.55
N SER A 259 9.34 7.57 34.92
CA SER A 259 8.97 7.26 36.30
C SER A 259 9.52 5.88 36.71
N PRO A 260 9.87 5.66 38.00
CA PRO A 260 10.17 4.33 38.51
C PRO A 260 9.05 3.32 38.20
N GLY A 261 9.40 2.06 37.91
CA GLY A 261 8.45 1.03 37.47
C GLY A 261 7.21 0.90 38.37
N LYS A 262 7.39 0.99 39.69
CA LYS A 262 6.29 1.03 40.68
C LYS A 262 5.22 2.07 40.34
N PHE A 263 5.63 3.28 39.96
CA PHE A 263 4.70 4.38 39.66
C PHE A 263 4.19 4.36 38.23
N ARG A 264 4.92 3.74 37.29
CA ARG A 264 4.40 3.44 35.95
C ARG A 264 3.21 2.50 35.99
N VAL A 265 3.22 1.52 36.90
CA VAL A 265 2.06 0.64 37.15
C VAL A 265 0.96 1.37 37.91
N ARG A 266 1.25 1.84 39.14
CA ARG A 266 0.24 2.44 40.03
C ARG A 266 -0.44 3.67 39.42
N GLY A 267 0.35 4.56 38.81
CA GLY A 267 -0.18 5.76 38.16
C GLY A 267 -1.10 5.45 37.00
N THR A 268 -0.79 4.41 36.22
CA THR A 268 -1.59 4.00 35.07
C THR A 268 -2.89 3.33 35.48
N VAL A 269 -2.84 2.28 36.30
CA VAL A 269 -4.04 1.48 36.60
C VAL A 269 -5.04 2.21 37.52
N SER A 270 -4.57 3.11 38.39
CA SER A 270 -5.45 3.95 39.22
C SER A 270 -6.32 4.90 38.39
N ASN A 271 -5.87 5.27 37.19
CA ASN A 271 -6.61 6.10 36.24
C ASN A 271 -7.59 5.31 35.36
N MET A 272 -7.67 3.98 35.51
CA MET A 272 -8.49 3.12 34.66
C MET A 272 -9.73 2.61 35.38
N PRO A 273 -10.96 3.06 35.01
CA PRO A 273 -12.18 2.43 35.52
C PRO A 273 -12.25 0.93 35.18
N GLU A 274 -11.73 0.55 34.02
CA GLU A 274 -11.68 -0.84 33.55
C GLU A 274 -10.87 -1.73 34.51
N PHE A 275 -9.80 -1.21 35.11
CA PHE A 275 -9.02 -1.91 36.14
C PHE A 275 -9.81 -2.07 37.43
N SER A 276 -10.39 -0.97 37.94
CA SER A 276 -11.17 -1.01 39.18
C SER A 276 -12.39 -1.92 39.08
N GLU A 277 -12.98 -2.09 37.90
CA GLU A 277 -14.06 -3.04 37.64
C GLU A 277 -13.55 -4.49 37.64
N ALA A 278 -12.44 -4.76 36.93
CA ALA A 278 -11.84 -6.09 36.87
C ALA A 278 -11.42 -6.64 38.25
N PHE A 279 -10.88 -5.79 39.12
CA PHE A 279 -10.47 -6.17 40.49
C PHE A 279 -11.48 -5.79 41.58
N ARG A 280 -12.63 -5.21 41.20
CA ARG A 280 -13.71 -4.79 42.12
C ARG A 280 -13.25 -3.85 43.24
N CYS A 281 -12.39 -2.90 42.90
CA CYS A 281 -11.86 -1.94 43.85
C CYS A 281 -12.92 -0.92 44.28
N ALA A 282 -13.13 -0.79 45.60
CA ALA A 282 -14.07 0.17 46.15
C ALA A 282 -13.64 1.63 45.84
N PRO A 283 -14.57 2.57 45.62
CA PRO A 283 -14.23 3.97 45.44
C PRO A 283 -13.44 4.52 46.64
N GLY A 284 -12.36 5.25 46.37
CA GLY A 284 -11.49 5.84 47.39
C GLY A 284 -10.30 4.98 47.80
N THR A 285 -10.20 3.72 47.35
CA THR A 285 -8.97 2.94 47.50
C THR A 285 -7.85 3.53 46.65
N ALA A 286 -6.60 3.15 46.94
CA ALA A 286 -5.44 3.69 46.24
C ALA A 286 -5.48 3.45 44.73
N MET A 287 -5.98 2.29 44.27
CA MET A 287 -6.14 1.98 42.86
C MET A 287 -7.53 2.33 42.28
N ASN A 288 -8.41 2.96 43.07
CA ASN A 288 -9.66 3.55 42.59
C ASN A 288 -9.93 4.93 43.23
N PRO A 289 -9.03 5.92 43.05
CA PRO A 289 -9.17 7.23 43.65
C PRO A 289 -10.34 8.00 43.03
N ALA A 290 -10.91 8.94 43.80
CA ALA A 290 -12.01 9.79 43.33
C ALA A 290 -11.61 10.68 42.13
N ARG A 291 -10.37 11.19 42.13
CA ARG A 291 -9.81 11.97 41.02
C ARG A 291 -8.94 11.06 40.14
N LYS A 292 -9.39 10.78 38.92
CA LYS A 292 -8.66 10.02 37.90
C LYS A 292 -8.18 10.96 36.80
N CYS A 293 -6.90 10.88 36.44
CA CYS A 293 -6.32 11.69 35.37
C CYS A 293 -6.47 10.99 34.02
N ARG A 294 -7.03 11.68 33.02
CA ARG A 294 -7.28 11.11 31.70
C ARG A 294 -7.12 12.16 30.61
N VAL A 295 -6.17 11.91 29.70
CA VAL A 295 -5.92 12.78 28.54
C VAL A 295 -6.91 12.49 27.41
N TRP A 296 -7.17 11.20 27.14
CA TRP A 296 -8.00 10.75 26.01
C TRP A 296 -9.37 10.25 26.48
N CYS A 297 -10.39 11.11 26.45
CA CYS A 297 -11.79 10.74 26.74
C CYS A 297 -12.57 10.50 25.44
N ARG A 298 -13.40 9.44 25.39
CA ARG A 298 -14.53 9.41 24.46
C ARG A 298 -15.60 10.33 25.03
N TYR A 299 -16.15 11.21 24.20
CA TYR A 299 -17.41 11.90 24.53
C TYR A 299 -18.52 10.85 24.58
N ALA A 300 -18.81 10.32 25.76
CA ALA A 300 -20.10 9.75 26.06
C ALA A 300 -20.95 10.89 26.63
N LEU A 301 -22.15 11.13 26.08
CA LEU A 301 -23.15 12.14 26.49
C LEU A 301 -23.19 13.48 25.71
N ILE A 302 -22.91 13.47 24.41
CA ILE A 302 -23.43 14.50 23.49
C ILE A 302 -24.35 13.92 22.39
N PRO A 303 -24.20 12.67 21.91
CA PRO A 303 -25.11 12.16 20.89
C PRO A 303 -26.53 11.92 21.42
N LEU A 304 -26.73 11.56 22.69
CA LEU A 304 -28.06 11.13 23.15
C LEU A 304 -29.05 12.30 23.33
N VAL A 305 -28.55 13.48 23.74
CA VAL A 305 -29.38 14.68 23.93
C VAL A 305 -29.69 15.34 22.59
N LEU A 306 -28.72 15.37 21.67
CA LEU A 306 -28.94 15.85 20.29
C LEU A 306 -29.83 14.90 19.49
N PHE A 307 -29.70 13.58 19.67
CA PHE A 307 -30.55 12.62 18.95
C PHE A 307 -32.01 12.67 19.44
N LEU A 308 -32.25 12.87 20.74
CA LEU A 308 -33.61 13.01 21.29
C LEU A 308 -34.27 14.34 20.92
N THR A 309 -33.52 15.45 20.84
CA THR A 309 -34.07 16.73 20.37
C THR A 309 -34.30 16.73 18.87
N ILE A 310 -33.44 16.09 18.09
CA ILE A 310 -33.62 15.89 16.65
C ILE A 310 -34.81 14.95 16.38
N LEU A 311 -35.03 13.90 17.18
CA LEU A 311 -36.19 13.01 17.03
C LEU A 311 -37.53 13.74 17.25
N VAL A 312 -37.59 14.66 18.21
CA VAL A 312 -38.80 15.46 18.49
C VAL A 312 -39.05 16.49 17.39
N ILE A 313 -38.00 17.05 16.78
CA ILE A 313 -38.11 17.96 15.64
C ILE A 313 -38.49 17.20 14.36
N TYR A 314 -37.95 16.00 14.16
CA TYR A 314 -38.23 15.13 13.00
C TYR A 314 -39.66 14.56 12.99
N VAL A 315 -40.28 14.40 14.16
CA VAL A 315 -41.69 13.99 14.27
C VAL A 315 -42.66 15.15 14.00
N ILE A 316 -42.21 16.41 14.09
CA ILE A 316 -43.06 17.61 13.95
C ILE A 316 -42.94 18.28 12.57
N PHE A 317 -41.80 18.15 11.88
CA PHE A 317 -41.57 18.78 10.58
C PHE A 317 -41.13 17.78 9.49
N ASP A 318 -42.17 17.30 8.80
CA ASP A 318 -42.21 16.99 7.37
C ASP A 318 -41.56 15.71 6.83
N TYR A 319 -42.31 15.12 5.91
CA TYR A 319 -41.96 13.97 5.10
C TYR A 319 -40.73 14.28 4.22
N PRO A 320 -39.81 13.33 4.00
CA PRO A 320 -38.77 13.52 3.00
C PRO A 320 -39.44 13.71 1.62
N PRO A 321 -39.00 14.70 0.82
CA PRO A 321 -39.44 14.78 -0.57
C PRO A 321 -39.04 13.49 -1.27
N GLU A 322 -39.93 12.94 -2.07
CA GLU A 322 -39.58 11.84 -2.96
C GLU A 322 -38.30 12.20 -3.73
N PRO A 323 -37.33 11.25 -3.86
CA PRO A 323 -36.14 11.51 -4.64
C PRO A 323 -36.55 11.94 -6.05
N PRO A 324 -35.85 12.91 -6.67
CA PRO A 324 -36.20 13.38 -7.99
C PRO A 324 -36.26 12.20 -8.97
N PRO A 325 -37.21 12.17 -9.93
CA PRO A 325 -37.40 11.04 -10.84
C PRO A 325 -36.24 10.82 -11.81
N PHE A 326 -35.24 11.70 -11.79
CA PHE A 326 -34.03 11.66 -12.59
C PHE A 326 -32.81 12.03 -11.75
N CYS A 327 -31.64 11.66 -12.25
CA CYS A 327 -30.36 11.91 -11.62
C CYS A 327 -30.02 13.42 -11.60
N ALA A 328 -30.12 14.04 -10.41
CA ALA A 328 -29.99 15.50 -10.23
C ALA A 328 -28.59 15.97 -9.78
N THR A 329 -27.58 15.10 -9.79
CA THR A 329 -26.22 15.50 -9.38
C THR A 329 -25.58 16.44 -10.42
N ALA A 330 -24.70 17.33 -9.97
CA ALA A 330 -24.03 18.28 -10.86
C ALA A 330 -23.18 17.58 -11.94
N ALA A 331 -22.61 16.41 -11.64
CA ALA A 331 -21.89 15.58 -12.60
C ALA A 331 -22.84 15.05 -13.69
N CYS A 332 -24.00 14.52 -13.27
CA CYS A 332 -25.01 13.95 -14.15
C CYS A 332 -25.62 14.97 -15.12
N ILE A 333 -25.97 16.15 -14.62
CA ILE A 333 -26.50 17.25 -15.45
C ILE A 333 -25.46 17.70 -16.49
N ARG A 334 -24.19 17.84 -16.08
CA ARG A 334 -23.10 18.23 -16.98
C ARG A 334 -22.84 17.18 -18.05
N THR A 335 -22.81 15.90 -17.68
CA THR A 335 -22.57 14.80 -18.60
C THR A 335 -23.72 14.64 -19.60
N GLY A 336 -24.98 14.69 -19.13
CA GLY A 336 -26.14 14.65 -20.01
C GLY A 336 -26.13 15.77 -21.07
N TRP A 337 -25.74 16.98 -20.68
CA TRP A 337 -25.59 18.10 -21.62
C TRP A 337 -24.46 17.87 -22.64
N ASN A 338 -23.29 17.39 -22.20
CA ASN A 338 -22.15 17.13 -23.09
C ASN A 338 -22.43 16.02 -24.11
N LEU A 339 -23.06 14.92 -23.68
CA LEU A 339 -23.45 13.82 -24.57
C LEU A 339 -24.41 14.30 -25.65
N LYS A 340 -25.41 15.10 -25.27
CA LYS A 340 -26.36 15.66 -26.24
C LYS A 340 -25.68 16.54 -27.30
N GLN A 341 -24.64 17.29 -26.94
CA GLN A 341 -23.90 18.14 -27.88
C GLN A 341 -22.98 17.35 -28.82
N SER A 342 -22.45 16.21 -28.37
CA SER A 342 -21.56 15.38 -29.19
C SER A 342 -22.28 14.52 -30.22
N MET A 343 -23.57 14.26 -30.02
CA MET A 343 -24.35 13.37 -30.87
C MET A 343 -24.88 14.06 -32.14
N ASN A 344 -24.94 13.31 -33.23
CA ASN A 344 -25.63 13.69 -34.45
C ASN A 344 -26.94 12.91 -34.57
N LEU A 345 -28.03 13.52 -34.11
CA LEU A 345 -29.36 12.91 -34.14
C LEU A 345 -29.96 12.74 -35.55
N GLN A 346 -29.27 13.19 -36.61
CA GLN A 346 -29.67 12.95 -38.00
C GLN A 346 -29.17 11.61 -38.54
N VAL A 347 -28.17 11.01 -37.89
CA VAL A 347 -27.68 9.67 -38.22
C VAL A 347 -28.43 8.67 -37.35
N LYS A 348 -28.90 7.55 -37.93
CA LYS A 348 -29.52 6.50 -37.12
C LYS A 348 -28.43 5.65 -36.46
N PRO A 349 -28.57 5.27 -35.17
CA PRO A 349 -27.59 4.45 -34.48
C PRO A 349 -27.37 3.09 -35.15
N CYS A 350 -28.40 2.52 -35.79
CA CYS A 350 -28.32 1.23 -36.48
C CYS A 350 -27.62 1.27 -37.85
N ASP A 351 -27.40 2.47 -38.41
CA ASP A 351 -26.71 2.67 -39.69
C ASP A 351 -25.23 2.97 -39.47
N ASP A 352 -24.92 3.87 -38.54
CA ASP A 352 -23.55 4.26 -38.18
C ASP A 352 -23.50 4.78 -36.74
N PHE A 353 -23.25 3.89 -35.78
CA PHE A 353 -23.27 4.21 -34.37
C PHE A 353 -22.19 5.23 -33.97
N TYR A 354 -20.96 5.11 -34.48
CA TYR A 354 -19.89 6.07 -34.21
C TYR A 354 -20.27 7.47 -34.68
N SER A 355 -20.79 7.62 -35.91
CA SER A 355 -21.21 8.92 -36.41
C SER A 355 -22.42 9.48 -35.66
N TYR A 356 -23.32 8.62 -35.17
CA TYR A 356 -24.40 9.01 -34.28
C TYR A 356 -23.89 9.59 -32.95
N VAL A 357 -22.87 8.99 -32.34
CA VAL A 357 -22.34 9.43 -31.03
C VAL A 357 -21.33 10.58 -31.13
N CYS A 358 -20.53 10.62 -32.20
CA CYS A 358 -19.39 11.55 -32.35
C CYS A 358 -19.59 12.65 -33.40
N GLY A 359 -20.68 12.63 -34.17
CA GLY A 359 -20.88 13.52 -35.33
C GLY A 359 -21.47 14.90 -35.03
N GLY A 360 -21.70 15.25 -33.77
CA GLY A 360 -22.34 16.49 -33.32
C GLY A 360 -21.40 17.70 -33.26
N ASN A 361 -21.91 18.80 -32.70
CA ASN A 361 -21.24 20.11 -32.69
C ASN A 361 -20.25 20.19 -31.51
N TRP A 362 -19.14 19.47 -31.60
CA TRP A 362 -18.10 19.48 -30.58
C TRP A 362 -17.39 20.85 -30.57
N THR A 363 -17.62 21.68 -29.55
CA THR A 363 -16.69 22.77 -29.28
C THR A 363 -15.37 22.13 -28.85
N LYS A 364 -14.36 22.09 -29.74
CA LYS A 364 -12.97 21.87 -29.32
C LYS A 364 -12.72 22.84 -28.17
N PRO A 365 -12.41 22.38 -26.95
CA PRO A 365 -11.86 23.27 -25.95
C PRO A 365 -10.72 24.01 -26.66
N SER A 366 -10.77 25.34 -26.65
CA SER A 366 -9.79 26.22 -27.28
C SER A 366 -8.43 26.16 -26.61
N ASP A 367 -8.07 25.03 -26.02
CA ASP A 367 -6.80 24.84 -25.34
C ASP A 367 -5.79 24.34 -26.36
N LYS A 368 -4.83 25.20 -26.68
CA LYS A 368 -3.66 24.95 -27.53
C LYS A 368 -2.69 23.95 -26.87
N ARG A 369 -3.18 22.96 -26.13
CA ARG A 369 -2.38 21.84 -25.65
C ARG A 369 -2.34 20.81 -26.76
N LYS A 370 -1.12 20.63 -27.27
CA LYS A 370 -0.75 19.72 -28.35
C LYS A 370 -1.37 18.32 -28.14
N PRO A 371 -1.50 17.51 -29.21
CA PRO A 371 -2.05 16.14 -29.18
C PRO A 371 -1.14 15.12 -28.45
N GLY A 372 -0.47 15.54 -27.38
CA GLY A 372 0.16 14.65 -26.41
C GLY A 372 -0.92 14.00 -25.55
N ASN A 373 -0.77 12.71 -25.28
CA ASN A 373 -1.75 11.90 -24.56
C ASN A 373 -2.16 12.59 -23.23
N GLU A 374 -3.44 12.55 -22.85
CA GLU A 374 -3.96 13.34 -21.71
C GLU A 374 -3.19 13.14 -20.39
N TRP A 375 -2.62 11.95 -20.16
CA TRP A 375 -1.76 11.67 -18.99
C TRP A 375 -0.41 12.40 -19.03
N GLN A 376 0.13 12.71 -20.21
CA GLN A 376 1.37 13.49 -20.36
C GLN A 376 1.15 14.94 -19.93
N ASN A 377 -0.06 15.48 -20.15
CA ASN A 377 -0.42 16.81 -19.68
C ASN A 377 -0.48 16.86 -18.14
N LEU A 378 -0.96 15.80 -17.49
CA LEU A 378 -0.98 15.70 -16.03
C LEU A 378 0.44 15.74 -15.42
N LEU A 379 1.45 15.19 -16.12
CA LEU A 379 2.85 15.29 -15.67
C LEU A 379 3.40 16.72 -15.70
N ALA A 380 2.90 17.55 -16.61
CA ALA A 380 3.29 18.95 -16.73
C ALA A 380 2.56 19.88 -15.75
N GLU A 381 1.54 19.39 -15.04
CA GLU A 381 0.80 20.16 -14.05
C GLU A 381 1.59 20.35 -12.75
N ASN A 382 1.27 21.43 -12.02
CA ASN A 382 1.86 21.69 -10.72
C ASN A 382 1.56 20.55 -9.73
N VAL A 383 2.50 20.32 -8.82
CA VAL A 383 2.36 19.32 -7.76
C VAL A 383 1.30 19.76 -6.76
N SER A 384 0.34 18.89 -6.47
CA SER A 384 -0.71 19.11 -5.46
C SER A 384 -0.30 18.49 -4.11
N GLN A 385 -0.64 19.15 -3.00
CA GLN A 385 -0.35 18.65 -1.65
C GLN A 385 -1.09 17.33 -1.31
N SER A 386 -2.13 17.00 -2.07
CA SER A 386 -2.91 15.76 -1.91
C SER A 386 -2.30 14.56 -2.65
N GLU A 387 -1.36 14.79 -3.57
CA GLU A 387 -0.71 13.72 -4.35
C GLU A 387 0.33 12.98 -3.49
N PRO A 388 0.46 11.65 -3.60
CA PRO A 388 1.47 10.89 -2.88
C PRO A 388 2.88 11.16 -3.43
N LYS A 389 3.92 10.91 -2.62
CA LYS A 389 5.31 11.22 -2.99
C LYS A 389 5.75 10.66 -4.36
N PRO A 390 5.40 9.41 -4.76
CA PRO A 390 5.76 8.88 -6.07
C PRO A 390 5.21 9.68 -7.26
N VAL A 391 4.02 10.29 -7.12
CA VAL A 391 3.45 11.16 -8.16
C VAL A 391 4.25 12.47 -8.23
N HIS A 392 4.68 13.00 -7.08
CA HIS A 392 5.57 14.18 -7.05
C HIS A 392 6.89 13.87 -7.74
N GLN A 393 7.49 12.70 -7.44
CA GLN A 393 8.73 12.24 -8.05
C GLN A 393 8.59 12.05 -9.57
N ALA A 394 7.47 11.50 -10.05
CA ALA A 394 7.20 11.38 -11.48
C ALA A 394 7.13 12.75 -12.18
N LYS A 395 6.40 13.72 -11.60
CA LYS A 395 6.35 15.11 -12.09
C LYS A 395 7.71 15.80 -12.04
N GLN A 396 8.47 15.61 -10.98
CA GLN A 396 9.84 16.15 -10.85
C GLN A 396 10.78 15.59 -11.90
N MET A 397 10.73 14.28 -12.15
CA MET A 397 11.53 13.62 -13.18
C MET A 397 11.17 14.13 -14.59
N PHE A 398 9.87 14.31 -14.86
CA PHE A 398 9.40 14.92 -16.10
C PHE A 398 9.90 16.36 -16.25
N ASN A 399 9.76 17.19 -15.22
CA ASN A 399 10.22 18.58 -15.23
C ASN A 399 11.74 18.68 -15.45
N ALA A 400 12.54 17.83 -14.79
CA ALA A 400 13.99 17.77 -14.98
C ALA A 400 14.37 17.37 -16.42
N CYS A 401 13.61 16.47 -17.06
CA CYS A 401 13.80 16.09 -18.45
C CYS A 401 13.43 17.22 -19.43
N THR A 402 12.34 17.96 -19.15
CA THR A 402 11.85 19.04 -20.01
C THR A 402 12.60 20.37 -19.86
N ASP A 403 13.30 20.61 -18.76
CA ASP A 403 14.12 21.80 -18.56
C ASP A 403 15.27 21.89 -19.59
N ARG A 404 15.48 23.07 -20.19
CA ARG A 404 16.53 23.32 -21.20
C ARG A 404 17.88 23.67 -20.57
N GLY A 405 17.93 24.21 -19.35
CA GLY A 405 19.17 24.61 -18.67
C GLY A 405 20.00 23.44 -18.17
N ASN A 406 19.35 22.32 -17.86
CA ASN A 406 19.96 21.05 -17.45
C ASN A 406 20.41 20.17 -18.64
N ARG A 407 20.31 20.66 -19.89
CA ARG A 407 20.64 19.87 -21.08
C ARG A 407 22.10 20.07 -21.49
N ILE A 408 22.79 18.94 -21.60
CA ILE A 408 24.03 18.69 -22.33
C ILE A 408 25.33 19.11 -21.62
N VAL A 409 25.45 20.26 -20.94
CA VAL A 409 26.78 20.70 -20.43
C VAL A 409 27.20 20.03 -19.11
N GLU A 410 26.29 19.83 -18.16
CA GLU A 410 26.61 19.11 -16.91
C GLU A 410 26.59 17.59 -17.06
N GLY A 411 25.71 17.06 -17.92
CA GLY A 411 25.57 15.61 -18.13
C GLY A 411 26.83 15.01 -18.74
N TYR A 412 27.38 15.65 -19.77
CA TYR A 412 28.61 15.18 -20.43
C TYR A 412 29.85 15.31 -19.53
N SER A 413 29.99 16.39 -18.76
CA SER A 413 31.15 16.57 -17.87
C SER A 413 31.14 15.59 -16.69
N LYS A 414 29.96 15.26 -16.15
CA LYS A 414 29.81 14.19 -15.14
C LYS A 414 30.00 12.80 -15.74
N LEU A 415 29.46 12.52 -16.94
CA LEU A 415 29.68 11.25 -17.67
C LEU A 415 31.16 11.05 -18.01
N GLU A 416 31.87 12.08 -18.44
CA GLU A 416 33.31 12.03 -18.67
C GLU A 416 34.06 11.77 -17.35
N GLY A 417 33.57 12.33 -16.24
CA GLY A 417 34.04 12.01 -14.89
C GLY A 417 33.82 10.54 -14.51
N TYR A 418 32.66 9.96 -14.84
CA TYR A 418 32.38 8.54 -14.62
C TYR A 418 33.18 7.62 -15.55
N TYR A 419 33.33 7.98 -16.83
CA TYR A 419 34.16 7.24 -17.78
C TYR A 419 35.61 7.20 -17.30
N LYS A 420 36.18 8.34 -16.90
CA LYS A 420 37.52 8.41 -16.30
C LYS A 420 37.61 7.65 -14.99
N ARG A 421 36.60 7.73 -14.12
CA ARG A 421 36.54 7.02 -12.83
C ARG A 421 36.40 5.50 -12.98
N PHE A 422 35.80 5.03 -14.05
CA PHE A 422 35.58 3.61 -14.32
C PHE A 422 36.58 3.04 -15.32
N GLY A 423 37.55 3.83 -15.77
CA GLY A 423 38.54 3.44 -16.76
C GLY A 423 37.99 3.24 -18.17
N LEU A 424 36.76 3.70 -18.47
CA LEU A 424 36.07 3.58 -19.76
C LEU A 424 36.57 4.63 -20.78
N PRO A 425 36.57 4.33 -22.10
CA PRO A 425 36.97 5.30 -23.11
C PRO A 425 35.96 6.44 -23.16
N THR A 426 36.44 7.68 -23.15
CA THR A 426 35.57 8.87 -23.18
C THR A 426 34.92 9.10 -24.54
N ILE A 427 35.37 8.41 -25.58
CA ILE A 427 34.84 8.43 -26.94
C ILE A 427 34.51 6.97 -27.34
N PRO A 428 33.25 6.63 -27.68
CA PRO A 428 32.89 5.28 -28.11
C PRO A 428 33.63 4.87 -29.38
N THR A 429 34.22 3.68 -29.42
CA THR A 429 34.95 3.17 -30.59
C THR A 429 34.07 2.78 -31.77
N VAL A 430 32.75 2.85 -31.65
CA VAL A 430 31.85 2.64 -32.80
C VAL A 430 31.14 3.94 -33.13
N LEU A 431 31.76 4.74 -34.00
CA LEU A 431 31.13 5.53 -35.06
C LEU A 431 32.19 6.12 -36.01
N LYS A 432 32.86 5.25 -36.77
CA LYS A 432 33.21 5.57 -38.16
C LYS A 432 32.41 4.62 -39.07
N ARG A 433 31.12 4.91 -39.20
CA ARG A 433 30.28 4.29 -40.24
C ARG A 433 30.36 5.13 -41.52
N SER A 434 31.58 5.38 -41.98
CA SER A 434 31.85 5.91 -43.30
C SER A 434 33.14 5.27 -43.80
N GLU A 435 32.94 4.35 -44.74
CA GLU A 435 33.94 3.78 -45.65
C GLU A 435 34.92 2.76 -45.06
N GLY A 436 34.71 1.51 -45.47
CA GLY A 436 35.82 0.56 -45.68
C GLY A 436 36.36 -0.11 -44.42
N TRP A 437 36.17 -1.42 -44.39
CA TRP A 437 36.81 -2.44 -43.58
C TRP A 437 38.22 -2.14 -43.03
N ALA A 438 38.44 -2.68 -41.84
CA ALA A 438 39.71 -2.96 -41.17
C ALA A 438 40.43 -1.76 -40.54
N VAL A 439 40.23 -1.61 -39.22
CA VAL A 439 41.36 -1.48 -38.29
C VAL A 439 40.98 -2.26 -37.02
N GLU A 440 41.44 -3.50 -36.92
CA GLU A 440 41.81 -4.09 -35.63
C GLU A 440 42.93 -3.20 -35.08
N GLU A 441 42.59 -2.21 -34.27
CA GLU A 441 43.55 -1.61 -33.38
C GLU A 441 43.19 -2.12 -32.00
N ASP A 442 44.05 -3.02 -31.50
CA ASP A 442 44.16 -3.41 -30.11
C ASP A 442 44.23 -2.15 -29.24
N LEU A 443 43.07 -1.62 -28.86
CA LEU A 443 43.01 -0.69 -27.76
C LEU A 443 43.23 -1.54 -26.51
N PRO A 444 44.33 -1.34 -25.75
CA PRO A 444 44.60 -2.09 -24.54
C PRO A 444 43.65 -1.58 -23.45
N PHE A 445 42.41 -2.05 -23.53
CA PHE A 445 41.34 -1.65 -22.65
C PHE A 445 41.14 -2.71 -21.58
N ASP A 446 41.48 -2.37 -20.33
CA ASP A 446 41.38 -3.26 -19.19
C ASP A 446 39.93 -3.33 -18.67
N TRP A 447 39.13 -4.16 -19.34
CA TRP A 447 37.73 -4.43 -19.00
C TRP A 447 37.57 -4.98 -17.58
N VAL A 448 38.52 -5.80 -17.13
CA VAL A 448 38.48 -6.43 -15.80
C VAL A 448 38.59 -5.38 -14.70
N ASN A 449 39.52 -4.44 -14.84
CA ASN A 449 39.69 -3.36 -13.89
C ASN A 449 38.51 -2.37 -13.96
N SER A 450 38.01 -2.08 -15.15
CA SER A 450 36.84 -1.20 -15.34
C SER A 450 35.58 -1.78 -14.70
N ALA A 451 35.28 -3.06 -14.93
CA ALA A 451 34.18 -3.78 -14.30
C ALA A 451 34.35 -3.87 -12.77
N ALA A 452 35.57 -4.11 -12.29
CA ALA A 452 35.86 -4.11 -10.86
C ALA A 452 35.72 -2.72 -10.21
N GLN A 453 36.01 -1.64 -10.94
CA GLN A 453 35.82 -0.26 -10.48
C GLN A 453 34.35 0.16 -10.48
N ILE A 454 33.60 -0.21 -11.51
CA ILE A 454 32.14 -0.04 -11.58
C ILE A 454 31.47 -0.81 -10.44
N ARG A 455 31.85 -2.07 -10.22
CA ARG A 455 31.37 -2.92 -9.12
C ARG A 455 31.67 -2.33 -7.74
N ARG A 456 32.88 -1.78 -7.56
CA ARG A 456 33.28 -1.12 -6.30
C ARG A 456 32.60 0.22 -6.07
N SER A 457 32.34 0.98 -7.13
CA SER A 457 31.80 2.33 -7.04
C SER A 457 30.28 2.39 -7.01
N LEU A 458 29.60 1.49 -7.72
CA LEU A 458 28.13 1.42 -7.80
C LEU A 458 27.53 0.33 -6.91
N GLY A 459 28.34 -0.56 -6.33
CA GLY A 459 27.89 -1.56 -5.37
C GLY A 459 26.99 -2.67 -5.96
N LEU A 460 26.96 -2.84 -7.28
CA LEU A 460 26.17 -3.87 -7.98
C LEU A 460 26.93 -5.19 -8.01
N ASN A 461 26.38 -6.24 -7.39
CA ASN A 461 26.80 -7.62 -7.66
C ASN A 461 26.02 -8.11 -8.90
N VAL A 462 26.60 -7.98 -10.10
CA VAL A 462 26.10 -8.64 -11.30
C VAL A 462 26.41 -10.14 -11.15
N PHE A 463 25.36 -10.97 -11.06
CA PHE A 463 25.50 -12.44 -11.12
C PHE A 463 25.39 -12.85 -12.59
N ILE A 464 26.42 -13.53 -13.11
CA ILE A 464 26.53 -14.04 -14.48
C ILE A 464 26.19 -15.55 -14.46
N GLY A 465 25.35 -15.99 -15.40
CA GLY A 465 25.16 -17.40 -15.77
C GLY A 465 24.68 -17.45 -17.23
N ILE A 466 25.31 -18.28 -18.07
CA ILE A 466 25.14 -18.34 -19.53
C ILE A 466 24.71 -19.76 -19.93
N ASP A 467 23.70 -19.86 -20.79
CA ASP A 467 23.59 -20.94 -21.79
C ASP A 467 22.83 -20.42 -23.03
N ALA A 468 23.15 -20.90 -24.23
CA ALA A 468 22.75 -20.31 -25.51
C ALA A 468 22.05 -21.32 -26.45
N ALA A 469 20.88 -20.95 -27.00
CA ALA A 469 20.29 -21.64 -28.14
C ALA A 469 19.38 -20.74 -29.03
N ASP A 470 19.83 -20.53 -30.27
CA ASP A 470 19.19 -20.43 -31.60
C ASP A 470 17.88 -19.66 -31.89
N THR A 471 17.33 -18.90 -30.95
CA THR A 471 16.41 -17.82 -31.35
C THR A 471 16.89 -16.54 -30.67
N ASN A 472 16.96 -15.44 -31.42
CA ASN A 472 17.37 -14.12 -30.92
C ASN A 472 16.33 -13.56 -29.91
N GLN A 473 16.11 -14.27 -28.80
CA GLN A 473 15.29 -13.93 -27.64
C GLN A 473 15.96 -14.49 -26.38
N LEU A 474 16.13 -13.65 -25.36
CA LEU A 474 16.65 -14.02 -24.04
C LEU A 474 15.47 -14.56 -23.19
N VAL A 475 15.49 -15.83 -22.80
CA VAL A 475 14.48 -16.46 -21.92
C VAL A 475 15.15 -17.05 -20.67
N LEU A 476 14.54 -16.89 -19.49
CA LEU A 476 14.97 -17.45 -18.20
C LEU A 476 14.12 -18.71 -17.86
N GLY A 477 14.69 -19.93 -17.83
CA GLY A 477 13.96 -21.17 -17.46
C GLY A 477 14.82 -22.46 -17.30
N TYR A 478 14.31 -23.45 -16.53
CA TYR A 478 14.91 -24.76 -16.13
C TYR A 478 14.89 -25.83 -17.28
N PRO A 479 15.67 -26.94 -17.25
CA PRO A 479 15.97 -27.77 -18.41
C PRO A 479 14.99 -28.94 -18.62
N ASP A 480 14.75 -29.30 -19.88
CA ASP A 480 14.62 -30.71 -20.33
C ASP A 480 14.66 -30.81 -21.88
N LEU A 481 15.84 -31.24 -22.39
CA LEU A 481 16.24 -32.12 -23.54
C LEU A 481 15.31 -32.36 -24.78
N PRO A 482 15.78 -32.87 -25.98
CA PRO A 482 17.15 -33.12 -26.50
C PRO A 482 17.45 -32.73 -28.00
N LYS A 483 18.77 -32.56 -28.27
CA LYS A 483 19.58 -32.86 -29.48
C LYS A 483 19.48 -32.04 -30.79
N GLY A 484 20.61 -31.35 -31.08
CA GLY A 484 21.35 -31.48 -32.35
C GLY A 484 21.87 -30.16 -32.92
N TRP A 485 23.19 -29.93 -32.82
CA TRP A 485 24.12 -29.09 -33.61
C TRP A 485 25.15 -28.39 -32.69
N ASP A 486 26.44 -28.73 -32.88
CA ASP A 486 27.61 -28.19 -32.16
C ASP A 486 28.03 -26.82 -32.71
N TYR A 487 28.13 -25.76 -31.89
CA TYR A 487 28.96 -24.57 -32.13
C TYR A 487 29.47 -23.96 -30.79
N PRO A 488 30.60 -23.23 -30.77
CA PRO A 488 31.47 -23.06 -29.60
C PRO A 488 30.98 -22.00 -28.62
N GLN A 489 31.21 -22.32 -27.35
CA GLN A 489 30.98 -21.53 -26.14
C GLN A 489 31.95 -20.34 -26.10
N ASP A 490 31.43 -19.10 -25.94
CA ASP A 490 32.20 -18.00 -25.34
C ASP A 490 31.29 -16.92 -24.74
N SER A 491 31.79 -16.30 -23.66
CA SER A 491 31.10 -15.48 -22.65
C SER A 491 30.74 -14.05 -23.05
N ASP A 492 30.93 -13.69 -24.32
CA ASP A 492 30.99 -12.30 -24.78
C ASP A 492 29.62 -11.68 -25.09
N GLN A 493 28.54 -12.46 -25.03
CA GLN A 493 27.20 -11.99 -25.40
C GLN A 493 26.46 -11.20 -24.29
N ILE A 494 26.83 -11.37 -23.02
CA ILE A 494 26.20 -10.62 -21.91
C ILE A 494 26.73 -9.18 -21.85
N GLU A 495 28.01 -8.97 -22.18
CA GLU A 495 28.64 -7.65 -22.23
C GLU A 495 28.03 -6.76 -23.32
N LEU A 496 27.60 -7.35 -24.44
CA LEU A 496 26.90 -6.68 -25.54
C LEU A 496 25.48 -6.23 -25.18
N TYR A 497 24.81 -6.84 -24.20
CA TYR A 497 23.43 -6.48 -23.81
C TYR A 497 23.38 -5.24 -22.91
N ILE A 498 24.25 -5.14 -21.91
CA ILE A 498 24.29 -3.97 -21.01
C ILE A 498 24.80 -2.74 -21.77
N TRP A 499 25.86 -2.91 -22.56
CA TRP A 499 26.31 -1.86 -23.49
C TRP A 499 25.23 -1.60 -24.54
N GLY A 500 24.53 -2.61 -25.04
CA GLY A 500 23.40 -2.46 -25.95
C GLY A 500 22.29 -1.59 -25.35
N VAL A 501 21.90 -1.75 -24.10
CA VAL A 501 20.85 -0.93 -23.46
C VAL A 501 21.32 0.52 -23.25
N VAL A 502 22.54 0.72 -22.73
CA VAL A 502 23.10 2.06 -22.48
C VAL A 502 23.45 2.79 -23.78
N SER A 503 24.04 2.11 -24.75
CA SER A 503 24.37 2.67 -26.06
C SER A 503 23.16 2.80 -26.97
N THR A 504 22.19 1.88 -26.98
CA THR A 504 20.92 2.07 -27.69
C THR A 504 20.15 3.23 -27.10
N PHE A 505 20.26 3.51 -25.80
CA PHE A 505 19.75 4.75 -25.22
C PHE A 505 20.49 5.98 -25.75
N LEU A 506 21.83 6.01 -25.68
CA LEU A 506 22.65 7.14 -26.17
C LEU A 506 22.57 7.34 -27.70
N LEU A 507 22.29 6.27 -28.46
CA LEU A 507 22.20 6.26 -29.94
C LEU A 507 20.77 6.43 -30.46
N ARG A 508 19.73 5.86 -29.83
CA ARG A 508 18.30 6.16 -30.16
C ARG A 508 17.96 7.58 -29.76
N HIS A 509 18.49 8.06 -28.64
CA HIS A 509 18.38 9.44 -28.21
C HIS A 509 19.61 10.21 -28.66
N ARG A 510 19.93 10.16 -29.97
CA ARG A 510 20.75 11.23 -30.54
C ARG A 510 20.13 12.53 -30.02
N PHE A 511 20.89 13.26 -29.21
CA PHE A 511 20.53 14.57 -28.68
C PHE A 511 20.39 15.63 -29.80
N SER A 512 20.09 15.21 -31.03
CA SER A 512 19.78 16.05 -32.17
C SER A 512 18.30 16.49 -32.19
N HIS A 513 17.38 15.77 -31.52
CA HIS A 513 15.94 16.10 -31.55
C HIS A 513 15.15 15.88 -30.25
N VAL A 514 15.77 15.83 -29.06
CA VAL A 514 15.00 15.84 -27.80
C VAL A 514 14.43 17.24 -27.61
N GLY A 515 13.23 17.46 -28.13
CA GLY A 515 12.45 18.69 -28.02
C GLY A 515 10.98 18.45 -27.70
N LEU A 516 10.56 17.20 -27.45
CA LEU A 516 9.16 16.85 -27.32
C LEU A 516 8.88 16.29 -25.91
N GLU A 517 7.94 16.94 -25.22
CA GLU A 517 7.37 16.52 -23.93
C GLU A 517 6.96 15.04 -23.92
N SER A 518 6.57 14.48 -25.08
CA SER A 518 6.24 13.06 -25.23
C SER A 518 7.38 12.12 -24.87
N ASP A 519 8.62 12.39 -25.29
CA ASP A 519 9.76 11.49 -25.03
C ASP A 519 10.09 11.46 -23.53
N CYS A 520 10.00 12.61 -22.87
CA CYS A 520 10.18 12.71 -21.42
C CYS A 520 9.07 11.99 -20.66
N ALA A 521 7.83 12.09 -21.13
CA ALA A 521 6.71 11.39 -20.52
C ALA A 521 6.87 9.86 -20.64
N ASP A 522 7.31 9.36 -21.79
CA ASP A 522 7.56 7.93 -22.02
C ASP A 522 8.70 7.40 -21.15
N GLN A 523 9.73 8.21 -20.92
CA GLN A 523 10.81 7.88 -19.99
C GLN A 523 10.32 7.73 -18.55
N VAL A 524 9.52 8.68 -18.06
CA VAL A 524 8.93 8.60 -16.72
C VAL A 524 7.99 7.41 -16.64
N HIS A 525 7.22 7.11 -17.69
CA HIS A 525 6.32 5.96 -17.74
C HIS A 525 7.05 4.62 -17.63
N GLN A 526 8.21 4.44 -18.26
CA GLN A 526 8.98 3.21 -18.15
C GLN A 526 9.53 2.96 -16.73
N LEU A 527 9.76 4.02 -15.97
CA LEU A 527 10.38 3.94 -14.64
C LEU A 527 9.35 4.01 -13.51
N MET A 528 8.22 4.69 -13.75
CA MET A 528 7.22 5.07 -12.76
C MET A 528 5.78 4.81 -13.21
N GLY A 529 5.54 3.79 -14.05
CA GLY A 529 4.22 3.44 -14.61
C GLY A 529 3.10 3.28 -13.58
N PRO A 530 3.31 2.55 -12.46
CA PRO A 530 2.38 2.51 -11.32
C PRO A 530 2.03 3.89 -10.73
N ALA A 531 3.00 4.80 -10.61
CA ALA A 531 2.74 6.16 -10.12
C ALA A 531 1.93 6.99 -11.12
N ILE A 532 2.20 6.82 -12.42
CA ILE A 532 1.38 7.44 -13.48
C ILE A 532 -0.04 6.88 -13.45
N SER A 533 -0.20 5.57 -13.30
CA SER A 533 -1.53 4.94 -13.19
C SER A 533 -2.34 5.52 -12.03
N TYR A 534 -1.73 5.66 -10.85
CA TYR A 534 -2.38 6.31 -9.71
C TYR A 534 -2.76 7.75 -10.03
N MET A 535 -1.85 8.54 -10.61
CA MET A 535 -2.09 9.94 -10.97
C MET A 535 -3.27 10.08 -11.95
N VAL A 536 -3.31 9.24 -12.99
CA VAL A 536 -4.34 9.25 -14.02
C VAL A 536 -5.72 8.92 -13.46
N ILE A 537 -5.78 8.00 -12.49
CA ILE A 537 -7.03 7.61 -11.82
C ILE A 537 -7.47 8.71 -10.84
N ALA A 538 -6.54 9.21 -10.03
CA ALA A 538 -6.81 10.19 -8.98
C ALA A 538 -7.18 11.58 -9.52
N ALA A 539 -6.70 11.97 -10.72
CA ALA A 539 -6.88 13.30 -11.28
C ALA A 539 -8.35 13.77 -11.35
N ASN A 540 -9.30 12.85 -11.51
CA ASN A 540 -10.74 13.15 -11.54
C ASN A 540 -11.55 12.29 -10.55
N ASN A 541 -10.88 11.53 -9.68
CA ASN A 541 -11.49 10.71 -8.62
C ASN A 541 -10.58 10.70 -7.39
N PRO A 542 -10.64 11.75 -6.55
CA PRO A 542 -9.64 12.01 -5.51
C PRO A 542 -9.53 10.91 -4.44
N ASP A 543 -10.54 10.06 -4.28
CA ASP A 543 -10.57 8.98 -3.30
C ASP A 543 -10.37 7.58 -3.92
N ASN A 544 -10.21 7.48 -5.25
CA ASN A 544 -10.14 6.22 -6.02
C ASN A 544 -11.33 5.26 -5.84
N ALA A 545 -12.34 5.65 -5.05
CA ALA A 545 -13.41 4.77 -4.57
C ALA A 545 -14.24 4.17 -5.70
N SER A 546 -14.54 4.95 -6.75
CA SER A 546 -15.34 4.46 -7.88
C SER A 546 -14.63 3.33 -8.65
N VAL A 547 -13.29 3.35 -8.74
CA VAL A 547 -12.52 2.28 -9.39
C VAL A 547 -12.44 1.04 -8.49
N GLU A 548 -12.26 1.21 -7.18
CA GLU A 548 -12.28 0.10 -6.22
C GLU A 548 -13.64 -0.62 -6.20
N VAL A 549 -14.74 0.13 -6.17
CA VAL A 549 -16.10 -0.41 -6.24
C VAL A 549 -16.32 -1.15 -7.57
N MET A 550 -15.87 -0.57 -8.69
CA MET A 550 -15.96 -1.21 -10.00
C MET A 550 -15.18 -2.52 -10.06
N LEU A 551 -13.96 -2.57 -9.50
CA LEU A 551 -13.16 -3.80 -9.41
C LEU A 551 -13.84 -4.89 -8.58
N GLN A 552 -14.48 -4.52 -7.48
CA GLN A 552 -15.24 -5.46 -6.65
C GLN A 552 -16.41 -6.10 -7.40
N ARG A 553 -17.07 -5.33 -8.28
CA ARG A 553 -18.18 -5.82 -9.12
C ARG A 553 -17.71 -6.63 -10.34
N VAL A 554 -16.63 -6.19 -10.99
CA VAL A 554 -16.08 -6.85 -12.19
C VAL A 554 -15.45 -8.20 -11.86
N ARG A 555 -14.75 -8.33 -10.72
CA ARG A 555 -14.03 -9.56 -10.35
C ARG A 555 -14.89 -10.83 -10.36
N PRO A 556 -16.06 -10.90 -9.70
CA PRO A 556 -16.89 -12.11 -9.71
C PRO A 556 -17.47 -12.40 -11.10
N GLU A 557 -17.89 -11.37 -11.85
CA GLU A 557 -18.48 -11.56 -13.18
C GLU A 557 -17.45 -12.10 -14.17
N LEU A 558 -16.27 -11.47 -14.22
CA LEU A 558 -15.15 -11.91 -15.04
C LEU A 558 -14.77 -13.36 -14.73
N LYS A 559 -14.82 -13.76 -13.45
CA LYS A 559 -14.58 -15.15 -13.07
C LYS A 559 -15.63 -16.10 -13.64
N GLN A 560 -16.92 -15.75 -13.55
CA GLN A 560 -18.00 -16.59 -14.07
C GLN A 560 -17.90 -16.73 -15.58
N THR A 561 -17.68 -15.64 -16.30
CA THR A 561 -17.57 -15.64 -17.76
C THR A 561 -16.39 -16.49 -18.23
N ILE A 562 -15.20 -16.34 -17.63
CA ILE A 562 -14.05 -17.20 -17.98
C ILE A 562 -14.33 -18.69 -17.73
N LEU A 563 -15.08 -19.02 -16.68
CA LEU A 563 -15.47 -20.40 -16.38
C LEU A 563 -16.53 -20.96 -17.35
N ALA A 564 -17.35 -20.09 -17.94
CA ALA A 564 -18.42 -20.46 -18.87
C ALA A 564 -17.93 -20.69 -20.31
N ILE A 565 -16.75 -20.19 -20.68
CA ILE A 565 -16.19 -20.35 -22.03
C ILE A 565 -16.00 -21.84 -22.36
N ASP A 566 -16.64 -22.30 -23.43
CA ASP A 566 -16.75 -23.70 -23.82
C ASP A 566 -15.53 -24.22 -24.60
N TRP A 567 -14.91 -23.37 -25.42
CA TRP A 567 -13.74 -23.70 -26.24
C TRP A 567 -12.42 -23.72 -25.46
N MET A 568 -12.42 -23.23 -24.21
CA MET A 568 -11.28 -23.28 -23.30
C MET A 568 -11.34 -24.52 -22.40
N ASP A 569 -10.25 -25.28 -22.34
CA ASP A 569 -10.15 -26.38 -21.36
C ASP A 569 -9.99 -25.87 -19.92
N ALA A 570 -10.30 -26.73 -18.94
CA ALA A 570 -10.28 -26.37 -17.53
C ALA A 570 -8.91 -25.87 -17.01
N PRO A 571 -7.77 -26.48 -17.38
CA PRO A 571 -6.45 -25.92 -17.04
C PRO A 571 -6.24 -24.50 -17.57
N SER A 572 -6.59 -24.25 -18.84
CA SER A 572 -6.43 -22.94 -19.47
C SER A 572 -7.34 -21.89 -18.82
N ARG A 573 -8.58 -22.25 -18.46
CA ARG A 573 -9.48 -21.38 -17.68
C ARG A 573 -8.88 -21.01 -16.32
N ASN A 574 -8.34 -21.97 -15.59
CA ASN A 574 -7.71 -21.72 -14.29
C ASN A 574 -6.42 -20.88 -14.40
N GLY A 575 -5.62 -21.10 -15.45
CA GLY A 575 -4.45 -20.29 -15.78
C GLY A 575 -4.82 -18.83 -16.06
N SER A 576 -5.83 -18.60 -16.90
CA SER A 576 -6.37 -17.26 -17.18
C SER A 576 -6.85 -16.55 -15.91
N LEU A 577 -7.62 -17.23 -15.06
CA LEU A 577 -8.08 -16.67 -13.78
C LEU A 577 -6.92 -16.29 -12.86
N THR A 578 -5.87 -17.12 -12.81
CA THR A 578 -4.67 -16.83 -12.01
C THR A 578 -3.98 -15.55 -12.49
N MET A 579 -3.85 -15.39 -13.80
CA MET A 579 -3.21 -14.21 -14.41
C MET A 579 -4.03 -12.93 -14.21
N ILE A 580 -5.35 -13.03 -14.39
CA ILE A 580 -6.31 -11.93 -14.14
C ILE A 580 -6.25 -11.50 -12.67
N ASN A 581 -6.33 -12.44 -11.73
CA ASN A 581 -6.30 -12.13 -10.31
C ASN A 581 -4.99 -11.43 -9.91
N ALA A 582 -3.85 -11.87 -10.46
CA ALA A 582 -2.57 -11.22 -10.25
C ALA A 582 -2.58 -9.75 -10.71
N LYS A 583 -3.16 -9.47 -11.90
CA LYS A 583 -3.31 -8.08 -12.39
C LYS A 583 -4.22 -7.24 -11.51
N ILE A 584 -5.35 -7.80 -11.07
CA ILE A 584 -6.27 -7.09 -10.17
C ILE A 584 -5.56 -6.76 -8.84
N GLU A 585 -4.81 -7.70 -8.26
CA GLU A 585 -4.06 -7.44 -7.03
C GLU A 585 -2.98 -6.37 -7.21
N VAL A 586 -2.36 -6.26 -8.39
CA VAL A 586 -1.43 -5.17 -8.70
C VAL A 586 -2.18 -3.84 -8.73
N LEU A 587 -3.35 -3.78 -9.38
CA LEU A 587 -4.15 -2.56 -9.45
C LEU A 587 -4.63 -2.10 -8.05
N GLU A 588 -5.10 -3.02 -7.19
CA GLU A 588 -5.46 -2.69 -5.79
C GLU A 588 -4.29 -2.14 -4.98
N ARG A 589 -3.06 -2.52 -5.31
CA ARG A 589 -1.87 -1.96 -4.67
C ARG A 589 -1.49 -0.61 -5.23
N VAL A 590 -1.64 -0.42 -6.54
CA VAL A 590 -1.47 0.88 -7.19
C VAL A 590 -2.43 1.89 -6.56
N LEU A 591 -3.72 1.57 -6.42
CA LEU A 591 -4.74 2.46 -5.85
C LEU A 591 -4.50 2.82 -4.37
N ASN A 592 -3.67 2.05 -3.65
CA ASN A 592 -3.33 2.32 -2.27
C ASN A 592 -2.06 3.19 -2.16
N ALA A 593 -2.23 4.47 -1.83
CA ALA A 593 -1.14 5.43 -1.71
C ALA A 593 0.02 4.93 -0.83
N SER A 594 -0.26 4.35 0.34
CA SER A 594 0.80 3.86 1.24
C SER A 594 1.60 2.69 0.65
N LYS A 595 0.95 1.78 -0.09
CA LYS A 595 1.64 0.68 -0.78
C LYS A 595 2.47 1.19 -1.96
N LEU A 596 1.96 2.19 -2.68
CA LEU A 596 2.68 2.86 -3.77
C LEU A 596 3.93 3.60 -3.25
N GLU A 597 3.81 4.32 -2.12
CA GLU A 597 4.95 4.97 -1.47
C GLU A 597 6.00 3.97 -0.97
N LEU A 598 5.55 2.85 -0.41
CA LEU A 598 6.44 1.77 0.00
C LEU A 598 7.21 1.18 -1.18
N TYR A 599 6.54 1.01 -2.33
CA TYR A 599 7.15 0.46 -3.54
C TYR A 599 8.30 1.36 -4.06
N TYR A 600 8.06 2.67 -4.16
CA TYR A 600 9.06 3.64 -4.64
C TYR A 600 9.99 4.20 -3.55
N ARG A 601 9.99 3.65 -2.33
CA ARG A 601 10.76 4.20 -1.20
C ARG A 601 12.27 4.29 -1.46
N GLU A 602 12.82 3.34 -2.21
CA GLU A 602 14.25 3.28 -2.56
C GLU A 602 14.61 4.12 -3.79
N LEU A 603 13.62 4.66 -4.51
CA LEU A 603 13.84 5.53 -5.67
C LEU A 603 14.06 6.96 -5.20
N ASP A 604 15.25 7.50 -5.46
CA ASP A 604 15.59 8.88 -5.17
C ASP A 604 15.48 9.76 -6.43
N VAL A 605 14.72 10.84 -6.33
CA VAL A 605 14.46 11.80 -7.41
C VAL A 605 14.61 13.20 -6.82
N GLY A 606 15.40 14.04 -7.48
CA GLY A 606 15.75 15.37 -6.99
C GLY A 606 17.02 15.97 -7.61
N GLY A 607 17.75 15.17 -8.39
CA GLY A 607 18.90 15.61 -9.18
C GLY A 607 18.50 16.10 -10.57
N ASN A 608 19.51 16.28 -11.43
CA ASN A 608 19.29 16.60 -12.84
C ASN A 608 18.73 15.38 -13.62
N ASN A 609 18.34 15.57 -14.88
CA ASN A 609 17.70 14.51 -15.67
C ASN A 609 18.48 13.20 -15.69
N LEU A 610 19.82 13.28 -15.85
CA LEU A 610 20.68 12.10 -15.93
C LEU A 610 20.73 11.34 -14.59
N GLU A 611 20.84 12.05 -13.48
CA GLU A 611 20.87 11.46 -12.14
C GLU A 611 19.56 10.76 -11.80
N ASN A 612 18.42 11.41 -12.08
CA ASN A 612 17.10 10.80 -11.89
C ASN A 612 16.94 9.53 -12.75
N TRP A 613 17.48 9.52 -13.98
CA TRP A 613 17.42 8.35 -14.87
C TRP A 613 18.29 7.20 -14.38
N ILE A 614 19.52 7.48 -13.94
CA ILE A 614 20.42 6.46 -13.36
C ILE A 614 19.79 5.84 -12.11
N ASN A 615 19.22 6.67 -11.24
CA ASN A 615 18.53 6.21 -10.04
C ASN A 615 17.30 5.36 -10.40
N GLY A 616 16.50 5.80 -11.38
CA GLY A 616 15.35 5.06 -11.90
C GLY A 616 15.72 3.70 -12.47
N LEU A 617 16.74 3.64 -13.34
CA LEU A 617 17.24 2.38 -13.89
C LEU A 617 17.77 1.44 -12.80
N GLY A 618 18.52 1.98 -11.85
CA GLY A 618 19.03 1.21 -10.71
C GLY A 618 17.88 0.59 -9.92
N PHE A 619 16.84 1.37 -9.62
CA PHE A 619 15.62 0.92 -8.94
C PHE A 619 14.91 -0.19 -9.72
N VAL A 620 14.62 0.00 -11.01
CA VAL A 620 13.93 -0.99 -11.85
C VAL A 620 14.72 -2.30 -11.93
N SER A 621 16.04 -2.20 -12.16
CA SER A 621 16.92 -3.36 -12.28
C SER A 621 16.99 -4.15 -10.97
N VAL A 622 17.14 -3.48 -9.83
CA VAL A 622 17.18 -4.12 -8.51
C VAL A 622 15.84 -4.79 -8.18
N ASN A 623 14.71 -4.14 -8.48
CA ASN A 623 13.39 -4.74 -8.25
C ASN A 623 13.14 -5.95 -9.14
N LYS A 624 13.57 -5.91 -10.41
CA LYS A 624 13.52 -7.07 -11.31
C LYS A 624 14.38 -8.23 -10.78
N LEU A 625 15.56 -7.96 -10.23
CA LEU A 625 16.40 -8.99 -9.60
C LEU A 625 15.83 -9.53 -8.28
N LYS A 626 15.21 -8.69 -7.45
CA LYS A 626 14.48 -9.12 -6.24
C LYS A 626 13.31 -10.05 -6.60
N SER A 627 12.63 -9.72 -7.70
CA SER A 627 11.55 -10.50 -8.31
C SER A 627 11.97 -11.94 -8.62
N TRP A 628 13.21 -12.16 -9.06
CA TRP A 628 13.70 -13.50 -9.40
C TRP A 628 13.89 -14.44 -8.19
N ARG A 629 13.91 -13.91 -6.97
CA ARG A 629 14.02 -14.69 -5.72
C ARG A 629 12.68 -14.99 -5.05
N SER A 630 11.60 -14.49 -5.62
CA SER A 630 10.24 -14.60 -5.08
C SER A 630 9.38 -15.44 -6.04
N THR A 631 8.78 -16.51 -5.53
CA THR A 631 7.90 -17.42 -6.29
C THR A 631 6.45 -16.94 -6.37
N SER A 632 6.12 -15.81 -5.75
CA SER A 632 4.76 -15.27 -5.73
C SER A 632 4.52 -14.40 -6.95
N GLY A 633 3.51 -14.73 -7.77
CA GLY A 633 3.05 -13.98 -8.96
C GLY A 633 2.47 -12.58 -8.67
N SER A 634 2.77 -12.02 -7.51
CA SER A 634 2.26 -10.80 -6.91
C SER A 634 3.30 -9.67 -7.04
N GLN A 635 4.02 -9.55 -8.14
CA GLN A 635 5.17 -8.62 -8.24
C GLN A 635 4.79 -7.30 -8.91
N TRP A 636 5.35 -6.21 -8.40
CA TRP A 636 5.23 -4.89 -9.02
C TRP A 636 6.08 -4.84 -10.30
N ASP A 637 5.46 -4.49 -11.42
CA ASP A 637 6.17 -4.13 -12.64
C ASP A 637 6.22 -2.59 -12.73
N PRO A 638 7.43 -1.99 -12.72
CA PRO A 638 7.59 -0.54 -12.76
C PRO A 638 7.16 0.10 -14.08
N SER A 639 6.99 -0.69 -15.14
CA SER A 639 6.49 -0.27 -16.45
C SER A 639 5.00 -0.61 -16.67
N ALA A 640 4.39 -1.37 -15.76
CA ALA A 640 2.98 -1.73 -15.86
C ALA A 640 2.12 -0.51 -15.59
N THR A 641 1.55 0.03 -16.66
CA THR A 641 0.49 1.02 -16.59
C THR A 641 -0.81 0.34 -16.95
N ILE A 642 -1.63 0.10 -15.93
CA ILE A 642 -2.89 -0.63 -16.09
C ILE A 642 -3.96 0.28 -16.71
N LEU A 643 -3.86 1.60 -16.51
CA LEU A 643 -4.78 2.58 -17.09
C LEU A 643 -3.99 3.80 -17.60
N GLN A 644 -4.04 4.03 -18.91
CA GLN A 644 -3.39 5.17 -19.58
C GLN A 644 -4.35 6.33 -19.89
N LYS A 645 -5.65 6.16 -19.64
CA LYS A 645 -6.68 7.17 -19.92
C LYS A 645 -7.23 7.76 -18.62
N PRO A 646 -7.36 9.09 -18.50
CA PRO A 646 -7.98 9.72 -17.35
C PRO A 646 -9.38 9.16 -17.13
N PHE A 647 -9.65 8.75 -15.89
CA PHE A 647 -11.02 8.43 -15.49
C PHE A 647 -11.80 9.73 -15.36
N ARG A 648 -13.12 9.73 -15.56
CA ARG A 648 -14.02 10.78 -15.07
C ARG A 648 -15.23 10.09 -14.49
N ASP A 649 -15.54 10.34 -13.23
CA ASP A 649 -16.79 9.84 -12.66
C ASP A 649 -17.96 10.58 -13.32
N LEU A 650 -18.75 9.85 -14.11
CA LEU A 650 -19.87 10.39 -14.87
C LEU A 650 -21.16 10.42 -14.02
N GLY A 651 -21.12 9.93 -12.78
CA GLY A 651 -22.20 10.01 -11.79
C GLY A 651 -23.32 8.96 -11.95
N LEU A 652 -23.18 8.05 -12.92
CA LEU A 652 -24.13 7.00 -13.27
C LEU A 652 -23.38 5.71 -13.59
N ASP A 653 -23.91 4.57 -13.17
CA ASP A 653 -23.32 3.25 -13.38
C ASP A 653 -23.33 2.86 -14.86
N SER A 654 -24.42 3.15 -15.59
CA SER A 654 -24.48 2.99 -17.06
C SER A 654 -23.32 3.71 -17.76
N LEU A 655 -23.07 4.97 -17.39
CA LEU A 655 -22.03 5.79 -17.99
C LEU A 655 -20.62 5.35 -17.58
N ASN A 656 -20.42 5.05 -16.30
CA ASN A 656 -19.13 4.64 -15.74
C ASN A 656 -18.72 3.24 -16.23
N LEU A 657 -19.64 2.28 -16.25
CA LEU A 657 -19.36 0.92 -16.77
C LEU A 657 -19.21 0.92 -18.29
N GLY A 658 -19.99 1.71 -19.01
CA GLY A 658 -19.89 1.84 -20.47
C GLY A 658 -18.56 2.46 -20.95
N SER A 659 -17.88 3.23 -20.09
CA SER A 659 -16.59 3.85 -20.41
C SER A 659 -15.42 3.18 -19.68
N LEU A 660 -15.26 3.48 -18.38
CA LEU A 660 -14.18 2.95 -17.57
C LEU A 660 -14.29 1.44 -17.41
N GLY A 661 -15.50 0.91 -17.19
CA GLY A 661 -15.71 -0.54 -17.00
C GLY A 661 -15.16 -1.33 -18.18
N VAL A 662 -15.55 -0.95 -19.40
CA VAL A 662 -15.02 -1.54 -20.64
C VAL A 662 -13.50 -1.43 -20.72
N THR A 663 -12.95 -0.23 -20.50
CA THR A 663 -11.49 0.00 -20.57
C THR A 663 -10.74 -0.88 -19.56
N LEU A 664 -11.22 -0.91 -18.32
CA LEU A 664 -10.62 -1.67 -17.22
C LEU A 664 -10.62 -3.17 -17.53
N ILE A 665 -11.74 -3.70 -18.00
CA ILE A 665 -11.86 -5.11 -18.35
C ILE A 665 -10.96 -5.46 -19.53
N SER A 666 -10.94 -4.64 -20.60
CA SER A 666 -10.04 -4.84 -21.74
C SER A 666 -8.57 -4.92 -21.30
N GLU A 667 -8.15 -4.07 -20.36
CA GLU A 667 -6.78 -4.06 -19.82
C GLU A 667 -6.49 -5.24 -18.88
N LEU A 668 -7.49 -5.72 -18.14
CA LEU A 668 -7.35 -6.95 -17.36
C LEU A 668 -7.18 -8.17 -18.28
N LEU A 669 -7.93 -8.21 -19.38
CA LEU A 669 -7.89 -9.29 -20.36
C LEU A 669 -6.68 -9.22 -21.31
N SER A 670 -6.02 -8.06 -21.41
CA SER A 670 -4.86 -7.88 -22.28
C SER A 670 -3.76 -8.93 -21.98
N GLY A 671 -3.13 -9.50 -23.00
CA GLY A 671 -2.10 -10.53 -22.81
C GLY A 671 -2.59 -11.92 -22.36
N LEU A 672 -3.91 -12.15 -22.23
CA LEU A 672 -4.47 -13.51 -22.20
C LEU A 672 -4.46 -14.16 -23.59
N ALA A 673 -4.71 -13.35 -24.63
CA ALA A 673 -4.67 -13.81 -26.02
C ALA A 673 -3.31 -14.44 -26.35
N ASN A 674 -3.33 -15.72 -26.72
CA ASN A 674 -2.14 -16.51 -27.04
C ASN A 674 -1.16 -16.68 -25.87
N SER A 675 -1.69 -16.80 -24.65
CA SER A 675 -0.89 -17.01 -23.44
C SER A 675 -0.18 -18.37 -23.45
N SER A 676 1.07 -18.40 -22.98
CA SER A 676 1.81 -19.64 -22.72
C SER A 676 1.17 -20.51 -21.64
N SER A 677 0.23 -19.97 -20.87
CA SER A 677 -0.56 -20.70 -19.87
C SER A 677 -1.70 -21.53 -20.47
N TRP A 678 -2.02 -21.35 -21.76
CA TRP A 678 -3.07 -22.11 -22.45
C TRP A 678 -2.52 -23.39 -23.05
N SER A 679 -3.35 -24.43 -23.11
CA SER A 679 -3.01 -25.63 -23.85
C SER A 679 -2.93 -25.32 -25.35
N ASN A 680 -2.18 -26.15 -26.08
CA ASN A 680 -2.09 -26.03 -27.54
C ASN A 680 -3.48 -26.12 -28.21
N ARG A 681 -4.39 -26.94 -27.65
CA ARG A 681 -5.78 -27.04 -28.14
C ARG A 681 -6.55 -25.74 -27.95
N THR A 682 -6.43 -25.13 -26.78
CA THR A 682 -7.08 -23.85 -26.48
C THR A 682 -6.51 -22.73 -27.35
N ASN A 683 -5.20 -22.69 -27.58
CA ASN A 683 -4.56 -21.73 -28.49
C ASN A 683 -5.04 -21.90 -29.95
N GLN A 684 -5.19 -23.14 -30.43
CA GLN A 684 -5.73 -23.40 -31.78
C GLN A 684 -7.20 -23.01 -31.91
N ALA A 685 -8.02 -23.30 -30.90
CA ALA A 685 -9.42 -22.89 -30.88
C ALA A 685 -9.56 -21.37 -30.88
N TYR A 686 -8.78 -20.68 -30.04
CA TYR A 686 -8.72 -19.21 -30.05
C TYR A 686 -8.29 -18.67 -31.41
N ALA A 687 -7.22 -19.19 -32.00
CA ALA A 687 -6.73 -18.73 -33.31
C ALA A 687 -7.78 -18.93 -34.42
N HIS A 688 -8.57 -20.00 -34.36
CA HIS A 688 -9.67 -20.23 -35.30
C HIS A 688 -10.82 -19.23 -35.10
N LEU A 689 -11.27 -19.03 -33.87
CA LEU A 689 -12.36 -18.09 -33.55
C LEU A 689 -11.95 -16.63 -33.83
N ALA A 690 -10.69 -16.28 -33.56
CA ALA A 690 -10.16 -14.94 -33.80
C ALA A 690 -10.07 -14.56 -35.29
N THR A 691 -10.11 -15.53 -36.21
CA THR A 691 -10.07 -15.24 -37.66
C THR A 691 -11.27 -14.44 -38.16
N CYS A 692 -12.38 -14.40 -37.40
CA CYS A 692 -13.53 -13.58 -37.76
C CYS A 692 -13.37 -12.09 -37.40
N SER A 693 -12.32 -11.74 -36.63
CA SER A 693 -12.00 -10.36 -36.24
C SER A 693 -10.84 -9.81 -37.08
N GLU A 694 -11.00 -8.59 -37.62
CA GLU A 694 -9.98 -7.92 -38.44
C GLU A 694 -8.77 -7.39 -37.62
N ASP A 695 -8.92 -7.17 -36.30
CA ASP A 695 -7.84 -6.71 -35.38
C ASP A 695 -8.06 -7.32 -33.98
N ASN A 696 -7.03 -7.97 -33.42
CA ASN A 696 -7.07 -8.56 -32.07
C ASN A 696 -7.45 -7.55 -30.96
N ARG A 697 -7.23 -6.24 -31.18
CA ARG A 697 -7.68 -5.21 -30.22
C ARG A 697 -9.19 -5.02 -30.18
N PHE A 698 -9.89 -5.28 -31.28
CA PHE A 698 -11.34 -5.18 -31.32
C PHE A 698 -11.98 -6.30 -30.50
N GLU A 699 -11.35 -7.46 -30.44
CA GLU A 699 -11.81 -8.58 -29.62
C GLU A 699 -11.80 -8.22 -28.14
N LEU A 700 -10.71 -7.66 -27.63
CA LEU A 700 -10.58 -7.28 -26.22
C LEU A 700 -11.64 -6.26 -25.81
N ASP A 701 -11.95 -5.28 -26.67
CA ASP A 701 -13.02 -4.33 -26.42
C ASP A 701 -14.40 -4.96 -26.48
N ALA A 702 -14.61 -5.94 -27.36
CA ALA A 702 -15.87 -6.68 -27.43
C ALA A 702 -16.11 -7.46 -26.14
N VAL A 703 -15.11 -8.17 -25.61
CA VAL A 703 -15.24 -8.83 -24.29
C VAL A 703 -15.43 -7.82 -23.18
N GLY A 704 -14.66 -6.73 -23.21
CA GLY A 704 -14.78 -5.65 -22.25
C GLY A 704 -16.20 -5.10 -22.20
N LEU A 705 -16.82 -4.91 -23.37
CA LEU A 705 -18.19 -4.43 -23.51
C LEU A 705 -19.22 -5.46 -23.02
N ILE A 706 -19.07 -6.73 -23.38
CA ILE A 706 -19.95 -7.83 -22.94
C ILE A 706 -19.96 -7.93 -21.41
N LEU A 707 -18.78 -8.01 -20.81
CA LEU A 707 -18.62 -8.15 -19.36
C LEU A 707 -19.10 -6.90 -18.61
N ALA A 708 -18.76 -5.71 -19.09
CA ALA A 708 -19.23 -4.47 -18.49
C ALA A 708 -20.76 -4.37 -18.52
N MET A 709 -21.39 -4.83 -19.61
CA MET A 709 -22.85 -4.90 -19.73
C MET A 709 -23.45 -5.93 -18.77
N GLN A 710 -22.83 -7.10 -18.61
CA GLN A 710 -23.28 -8.10 -17.63
C GLN A 710 -23.23 -7.57 -16.19
N VAL A 711 -22.15 -6.87 -15.83
CA VAL A 711 -22.04 -6.18 -14.55
C VAL A 711 -23.10 -5.08 -14.43
N PHE A 712 -23.34 -4.32 -15.49
CA PHE A 712 -24.33 -3.24 -15.50
C PHE A 712 -25.77 -3.75 -15.31
N LYS A 713 -26.14 -4.87 -15.94
CA LYS A 713 -27.48 -5.48 -15.79
C LYS A 713 -27.82 -5.83 -14.33
N GLN A 714 -26.82 -6.03 -13.47
CA GLN A 714 -27.05 -6.26 -12.02
C GLN A 714 -27.47 -5.00 -11.27
N THR A 715 -27.22 -3.81 -11.82
CA THR A 715 -27.50 -2.51 -11.19
C THR A 715 -28.54 -1.67 -11.94
N GLU A 716 -28.92 -2.10 -13.15
CA GLU A 716 -29.83 -1.41 -14.06
C GLU A 716 -31.16 -0.99 -13.40
N GLU A 717 -31.81 -1.87 -12.66
CA GLU A 717 -33.12 -1.61 -12.05
C GLU A 717 -33.11 -0.51 -10.97
N THR A 718 -31.93 -0.20 -10.43
CA THR A 718 -31.76 0.78 -9.34
C THR A 718 -31.27 2.14 -9.81
N GLU A 719 -30.96 2.28 -11.10
CA GLU A 719 -30.36 3.49 -11.65
C GLU A 719 -31.41 4.55 -12.03
N GLN A 720 -31.16 5.79 -11.62
CA GLN A 720 -32.02 6.92 -12.01
C GLN A 720 -31.75 7.34 -13.46
N PRO A 721 -32.79 7.68 -14.24
CA PRO A 721 -32.61 8.12 -15.62
C PRO A 721 -31.87 9.45 -15.73
N LEU A 722 -31.21 9.67 -16.87
CA LEU A 722 -30.57 10.93 -17.20
C LEU A 722 -31.61 12.07 -17.32
N PRO A 723 -31.27 13.31 -16.92
CA PRO A 723 -32.15 14.46 -17.11
C PRO A 723 -32.54 14.66 -18.58
N GLY A 724 -33.86 14.68 -18.85
CA GLY A 724 -34.43 15.00 -20.16
C GLY A 724 -34.99 13.84 -20.99
N GLU A 725 -35.16 12.63 -20.41
CA GLU A 725 -35.88 11.48 -21.01
C GLU A 725 -35.39 11.03 -22.40
N PHE A 726 -34.13 11.29 -22.77
CA PHE A 726 -33.68 11.01 -24.14
C PHE A 726 -33.28 9.55 -24.39
N PHE A 727 -32.82 8.83 -23.36
CA PHE A 727 -32.20 7.51 -23.50
C PHE A 727 -32.54 6.59 -22.34
N THR A 728 -32.70 5.30 -22.62
CA THR A 728 -32.72 4.25 -21.59
C THR A 728 -31.33 4.11 -20.96
N ALA A 729 -31.23 3.46 -19.80
CA ALA A 729 -29.95 3.25 -19.13
C ALA A 729 -28.99 2.38 -19.98
N GLN A 730 -29.53 1.38 -20.71
CA GLN A 730 -28.75 0.58 -21.68
C GLN A 730 -28.27 1.42 -22.87
N GLN A 731 -29.09 2.31 -23.42
CA GLN A 731 -28.66 3.23 -24.48
C GLN A 731 -27.57 4.17 -23.96
N ALA A 732 -27.71 4.70 -22.75
CA ALA A 732 -26.71 5.55 -22.10
C ALA A 732 -25.37 4.83 -21.94
N PHE A 733 -25.39 3.54 -21.57
CA PHE A 733 -24.19 2.70 -21.49
C PHE A 733 -23.44 2.64 -22.83
N PHE A 734 -24.14 2.31 -23.93
CA PHE A 734 -23.50 2.22 -25.26
C PHE A 734 -23.05 3.58 -25.78
N ILE A 735 -23.84 4.64 -25.53
CA ILE A 735 -23.46 6.01 -25.90
C ILE A 735 -22.17 6.40 -25.17
N SER A 736 -22.03 6.05 -23.89
CA SER A 736 -20.80 6.29 -23.11
C SER A 736 -19.59 5.56 -23.70
N TYR A 737 -19.76 4.29 -24.09
CA TYR A 737 -18.73 3.50 -24.77
C TYR A 737 -18.24 4.16 -26.06
N GLY A 738 -19.17 4.54 -26.95
CA GLY A 738 -18.83 5.22 -28.20
C GLY A 738 -18.15 6.57 -27.95
N TRP A 739 -18.67 7.34 -26.99
CA TRP A 739 -18.22 8.70 -26.70
C TRP A 739 -16.74 8.77 -26.27
N GLN A 740 -16.27 7.79 -25.49
CA GLN A 740 -14.88 7.72 -25.03
C GLN A 740 -13.86 7.53 -26.18
N THR A 741 -14.33 7.13 -27.37
CA THR A 741 -13.47 6.86 -28.53
C THR A 741 -13.54 7.96 -29.59
N CYS A 742 -14.38 8.98 -29.41
CA CYS A 742 -14.51 10.08 -30.36
C CYS A 742 -13.16 10.80 -30.53
N ASN A 743 -12.62 10.77 -31.74
CA ASN A 743 -11.35 11.42 -32.07
C ASN A 743 -11.44 12.13 -33.42
N GLY A 744 -11.13 13.44 -33.42
CA GLY A 744 -11.23 14.29 -34.62
C GLY A 744 -10.22 13.96 -35.72
N ASP A 745 -8.96 13.65 -35.37
CA ASP A 745 -7.88 13.48 -36.35
C ASP A 745 -7.65 12.02 -36.79
N ARG A 746 -8.25 11.04 -36.10
CA ARG A 746 -8.18 9.58 -36.38
C ARG A 746 -9.56 8.91 -36.53
N GLY A 747 -10.52 9.66 -37.07
CA GLY A 747 -11.94 9.28 -37.10
C GLY A 747 -12.23 7.90 -37.70
N GLU A 748 -11.62 7.55 -38.84
CA GLU A 748 -11.94 6.29 -39.55
C GLU A 748 -11.54 5.03 -38.78
N ARG A 749 -10.37 5.01 -38.14
CA ARG A 749 -9.93 3.86 -37.36
C ARG A 749 -10.77 3.68 -36.08
N SER A 750 -11.16 4.80 -35.47
CA SER A 750 -11.98 4.80 -34.25
C SER A 750 -13.43 4.39 -34.57
N LYS A 751 -13.95 4.85 -35.72
CA LYS A 751 -15.22 4.44 -36.29
C LYS A 751 -15.27 2.93 -36.55
N SER A 752 -14.28 2.41 -37.27
CA SER A 752 -14.17 0.97 -37.54
C SER A 752 -14.15 0.16 -36.24
N ARG A 753 -13.35 0.59 -35.25
CA ARG A 753 -13.27 -0.04 -33.92
C ARG A 753 -14.63 -0.11 -33.22
N VAL A 754 -15.33 1.02 -33.05
CA VAL A 754 -16.60 1.07 -32.32
C VAL A 754 -17.69 0.29 -33.04
N ASN A 755 -17.87 0.56 -34.34
CA ASN A 755 -18.96 -0.05 -35.11
C ASN A 755 -18.78 -1.56 -35.23
N ASN A 756 -17.55 -2.06 -35.40
CA ASN A 756 -17.28 -3.50 -35.46
C ASN A 756 -17.49 -4.20 -34.11
N VAL A 757 -17.29 -3.52 -32.99
CA VAL A 757 -17.57 -4.09 -31.67
C VAL A 757 -19.08 -4.18 -31.42
N VAL A 758 -19.81 -3.06 -31.57
CA VAL A 758 -21.24 -3.02 -31.19
C VAL A 758 -22.13 -3.84 -32.13
N ARG A 759 -21.79 -3.93 -33.43
CA ARG A 759 -22.59 -4.71 -34.38
C ARG A 759 -22.63 -6.21 -34.09
N ASN A 760 -21.61 -6.73 -33.40
CA ASN A 760 -21.51 -8.13 -33.04
C ASN A 760 -22.15 -8.45 -31.68
N PHE A 761 -22.79 -7.47 -31.03
CA PHE A 761 -23.31 -7.60 -29.67
C PHE A 761 -24.84 -7.47 -29.63
N GLU A 762 -25.55 -8.57 -29.32
CA GLU A 762 -27.03 -8.62 -29.32
C GLU A 762 -27.68 -7.54 -28.43
N PRO A 763 -27.23 -7.30 -27.18
CA PRO A 763 -27.83 -6.28 -26.32
C PRO A 763 -27.75 -4.87 -26.91
N PHE A 764 -26.82 -4.59 -27.82
CA PHE A 764 -26.80 -3.32 -28.56
C PHE A 764 -27.97 -3.23 -29.55
N SER A 765 -28.16 -4.28 -30.36
CA SER A 765 -29.25 -4.34 -31.33
C SER A 765 -30.62 -4.30 -30.66
N GLU A 766 -30.77 -4.92 -29.48
CA GLU A 766 -31.97 -4.83 -28.64
C GLU A 766 -32.19 -3.41 -28.11
N ALA A 767 -31.16 -2.78 -27.52
CA ALA A 767 -31.27 -1.44 -26.91
C ALA A 767 -31.61 -0.33 -27.92
N PHE A 768 -31.24 -0.49 -29.19
CA PHE A 768 -31.52 0.47 -30.27
C PHE A 768 -32.54 -0.03 -31.30
N GLU A 769 -33.16 -1.18 -31.07
CA GLU A 769 -34.18 -1.79 -31.94
C GLU A 769 -33.72 -1.95 -33.40
N CYS A 770 -32.47 -2.40 -33.60
CA CYS A 770 -31.90 -2.56 -34.94
C CYS A 770 -32.47 -3.79 -35.65
N SER A 771 -33.06 -3.59 -36.83
CA SER A 771 -33.58 -4.67 -37.67
C SER A 771 -32.48 -5.65 -38.11
N ALA A 772 -32.79 -6.94 -38.17
CA ALA A 772 -31.86 -7.95 -38.69
C ALA A 772 -31.39 -7.61 -40.11
N GLY A 773 -30.08 -7.75 -40.36
CA GLY A 773 -29.43 -7.38 -41.62
C GLY A 773 -29.07 -5.89 -41.74
N SER A 774 -29.35 -5.06 -40.73
CA SER A 774 -28.84 -3.68 -40.70
C SER A 774 -27.32 -3.65 -40.50
N PRO A 775 -26.63 -2.55 -40.85
CA PRO A 775 -25.18 -2.45 -40.67
C PRO A 775 -24.71 -2.77 -39.24
N MET A 776 -25.48 -2.38 -38.23
CA MET A 776 -25.19 -2.66 -36.81
C MET A 776 -25.94 -3.89 -36.24
N ASN A 777 -26.57 -4.71 -37.07
CA ASN A 777 -27.15 -6.00 -36.68
C ASN A 777 -27.06 -7.02 -37.84
N PRO A 778 -25.83 -7.42 -38.24
CA PRO A 778 -25.62 -8.41 -39.30
C PRO A 778 -26.16 -9.79 -38.89
N GLU A 779 -26.54 -10.61 -39.88
CA GLU A 779 -27.02 -11.98 -39.65
C GLU A 779 -25.95 -12.89 -39.03
N GLU A 780 -24.69 -12.72 -39.45
CA GLU A 780 -23.54 -13.42 -38.87
C GLU A 780 -22.80 -12.50 -37.90
N LYS A 781 -22.74 -12.89 -36.63
CA LYS A 781 -22.00 -12.18 -35.57
C LYS A 781 -20.73 -12.94 -35.22
N CYS A 782 -19.62 -12.21 -35.16
CA CYS A 782 -18.32 -12.73 -34.73
C CYS A 782 -18.19 -12.59 -33.20
N GLY A 783 -17.84 -13.68 -32.50
CA GLY A 783 -17.67 -13.66 -31.06
C GLY A 783 -16.71 -14.75 -30.59
N VAL A 784 -15.59 -14.35 -29.98
CA VAL A 784 -14.62 -15.29 -29.38
C VAL A 784 -14.94 -15.57 -27.92
N TRP A 785 -15.65 -14.67 -27.24
CA TRP A 785 -15.85 -14.71 -25.78
C TRP A 785 -17.33 -14.77 -25.39
N ASN A 786 -18.18 -15.15 -26.35
CA ASN A 786 -19.63 -15.16 -26.23
C ASN A 786 -20.14 -16.59 -26.04
#